data_AF-A0A927MB81-F1
#
_entry.id   AF-A0A927MB81-F1
#
_cell.length_a   1.000
_cell.length_b   1.000
_cell.length_c   1.000
_cell.angle_alpha   90.00
_cell.angle_beta   90.00
_cell.angle_gamma   90.00
#
_symmetry.space_group_name_H-M   'P 1'
#
loop_
_entity.id
_entity.type
_entity.pdbx_description
1 polymer ?
#
loop_
_entity_poly.entity_id
_entity_poly.type
_entity_poly.pdbx_seq_one_letter_code
_entity_poly.pdbx_strand_id
1 'polypeptide(L)'
;MIDADHWIAGRPAGDDHPRSGPGRSIRRPLAALGSLALVAALLAVAQPTQAAGPEVGSARLVPLQVTGPASERLNLVVLGDGYTAAELGKFHADVDRHMNVQWSIEPYRSYRNYFNVYVIEIVSGESGIRCDPDDDPPNPDRITPLGLHYADGCTNPLARGITFQSYGTQALNGYLRDLVAPLGVTASNRQVLAIANTDTYGGIGGTNATTSGGAPQGPLISPHELGHSLGQLQDEYPYSDRPVPGGPYCTSNCTEPTSRHHTRLTEQQMIAQQAKWWRWLGEESESGGVIGRYESGMYSTSNVWRPSEHSIMRWIGFHYDQVSREIMTQRISGRRDTNAMALSARPTDRPVGRTDVLWVETQHPGYHELDVSWTVNGAPVPDTANSRNLDLATLDVRPGDVVRVTVQDPTGFVRDPAIRTGPALTQSRQWTVGAEPTVPAPVQVAITASTQTDGRAVGGQDVVYVETTHPTDRVLEVTWRLDGAVVPNPHNSRNLDLGALRLPAGSHQLTATVTDPADPGGDSDSRTWTVDNVEAGTTATLSPPLTTLAGNVPHNVYFERFTMGLDPVDDRPGFTVGEFRLDRDGWFNYFGWPDAPAGTPFLFTPTGTVIKSLVYGNLGSGGLSKAVFEETEPGYGTHTVEHRGIDAAGNIGSPDEFRATVLPGASPSCTRTLSGPYAGNLVVAAGVTCLRDARVAGLVTVRPGASLVVSGGAIAGGVRADRAAVVQLLGATVSGSVQISGTTGTVTSVGSTFSGAVRLAGNASGEHGLALVGNRISGLLSCTGGPVSDFGVRNELRGQRSGECAAL
;
A
#
# COMPACT_ATOMS: atom_id res chain seq x y z
N MET A 1 11.98 -25.18 5.31
CA MET A 1 10.89 -26.05 5.80
C MET A 1 10.04 -25.19 6.72
N ILE A 2 8.89 -24.71 6.28
CA ILE A 2 8.04 -23.83 7.11
C ILE A 2 6.60 -24.27 6.90
N ASP A 3 6.07 -24.90 7.95
CA ASP A 3 4.66 -25.25 8.11
C ASP A 3 4.25 -24.63 9.45
N ALA A 4 3.27 -23.73 9.45
CA ALA A 4 2.88 -22.94 10.60
C ALA A 4 1.89 -23.67 11.53
N ASP A 5 1.50 -24.91 11.22
CA ASP A 5 0.34 -25.57 11.83
C ASP A 5 0.62 -26.65 12.89
N HIS A 6 1.86 -26.84 13.36
CA HIS A 6 2.17 -27.93 14.29
C HIS A 6 2.98 -27.55 15.54
N TRP A 7 2.45 -26.69 16.42
CA TRP A 7 2.95 -26.63 17.81
C TRP A 7 1.84 -26.33 18.84
N ILE A 8 1.09 -27.36 19.23
CA ILE A 8 0.29 -27.38 20.48
C ILE A 8 0.53 -28.69 21.25
N ALA A 9 0.83 -28.52 22.55
CA ALA A 9 0.76 -29.46 23.68
C ALA A 9 2.00 -30.27 24.10
N GLY A 10 2.44 -30.05 25.35
CA GLY A 10 3.28 -30.95 26.15
C GLY A 10 3.65 -30.39 27.52
N ARG A 11 2.98 -30.85 28.59
CA ARG A 11 3.17 -30.50 30.02
C ARG A 11 4.41 -31.21 30.65
N PRO A 12 4.85 -30.81 31.86
CA PRO A 12 6.24 -30.96 32.33
C PRO A 12 6.49 -32.20 33.20
N ALA A 13 7.76 -32.57 33.34
CA ALA A 13 8.24 -33.54 34.33
C ALA A 13 9.42 -32.95 35.14
N GLY A 14 9.17 -32.74 36.44
CA GLY A 14 9.89 -33.35 37.56
C GLY A 14 11.40 -33.12 37.77
N ASP A 15 11.67 -32.50 38.92
CA ASP A 15 12.58 -32.97 39.98
C ASP A 15 14.05 -32.50 40.08
N ASP A 16 14.25 -31.61 41.07
CA ASP A 16 15.03 -31.78 42.32
C ASP A 16 16.58 -31.62 42.40
N HIS A 17 16.94 -30.53 43.12
CA HIS A 17 17.81 -30.51 44.33
C HIS A 17 19.38 -30.53 44.22
N PRO A 18 20.16 -30.17 45.28
CA PRO A 18 20.42 -28.78 45.76
C PRO A 18 21.89 -28.55 46.25
N ARG A 19 22.11 -27.44 47.02
CA ARG A 19 23.21 -27.15 48.01
C ARG A 19 24.52 -26.57 47.48
N SER A 20 25.33 -25.78 48.19
CA SER A 20 25.30 -24.94 49.40
C SER A 20 26.77 -24.55 49.68
N GLY A 21 27.10 -23.35 50.20
CA GLY A 21 28.43 -23.14 50.80
C GLY A 21 28.94 -21.70 50.91
N PRO A 22 29.22 -21.14 52.11
CA PRO A 22 29.43 -19.70 52.34
C PRO A 22 30.82 -19.32 52.91
N GLY A 23 31.05 -18.01 53.10
CA GLY A 23 32.01 -17.43 54.07
C GLY A 23 33.00 -16.44 53.44
N ARG A 24 33.50 -15.39 54.09
CA ARG A 24 33.32 -14.79 55.41
C ARG A 24 34.04 -13.42 55.37
N SER A 25 33.65 -12.53 56.28
CA SER A 25 34.09 -11.14 56.47
C SER A 25 35.56 -10.99 56.96
N ILE A 26 36.09 -9.74 56.97
CA ILE A 26 36.71 -9.06 58.15
C ILE A 26 37.13 -7.59 57.86
N ARG A 27 36.51 -6.70 58.65
CA ARG A 27 36.91 -5.45 59.38
C ARG A 27 38.02 -4.48 58.92
N ARG A 28 37.65 -3.19 59.05
CA ARG A 28 38.43 -1.93 59.12
C ARG A 28 39.37 -1.83 60.34
N PRO A 29 40.25 -0.81 60.42
CA PRO A 29 39.91 0.35 61.28
C PRO A 29 40.34 1.75 60.77
N LEU A 30 39.86 2.77 61.48
CA LEU A 30 39.99 4.22 61.29
C LEU A 30 41.37 4.80 61.65
N ALA A 31 41.69 5.98 61.09
CA ALA A 31 42.29 7.08 61.85
C ALA A 31 41.92 8.45 61.23
N ALA A 32 41.58 9.41 62.09
CA ALA A 32 41.24 10.79 61.78
C ALA A 32 42.27 11.74 62.43
N LEU A 33 42.40 12.96 61.87
CA LEU A 33 42.98 14.23 62.36
C LEU A 33 43.56 14.96 61.12
N GLY A 34 43.39 16.24 60.82
CA GLY A 34 42.76 17.39 61.44
C GLY A 34 43.20 18.64 60.65
N SER A 35 42.23 19.39 60.14
CA SER A 35 42.19 20.85 59.86
C SER A 35 43.42 21.62 59.33
N LEU A 36 43.27 22.28 58.17
CA LEU A 36 43.49 23.72 58.03
C LEU A 36 42.84 24.28 56.76
N ALA A 37 42.08 25.36 56.93
CA ALA A 37 41.20 25.97 55.96
C ALA A 37 41.94 26.91 55.00
N LEU A 38 41.58 26.87 53.72
CA LEU A 38 41.58 28.03 52.85
C LEU A 38 40.23 28.08 52.12
N VAL A 39 39.46 29.12 52.43
CA VAL A 39 38.20 29.46 51.77
C VAL A 39 38.56 30.09 50.42
N ALA A 40 38.46 29.30 49.36
CA ALA A 40 38.29 29.81 48.00
C ALA A 40 36.82 29.58 47.64
N ALA A 41 36.10 30.68 47.38
CA ALA A 41 34.72 30.62 46.90
C ALA A 41 34.69 30.00 45.50
N LEU A 42 34.54 28.67 45.45
CA LEU A 42 34.14 27.95 44.24
C LEU A 42 32.63 28.09 44.10
N LEU A 43 32.21 28.94 43.17
CA LEU A 43 30.91 28.78 42.50
C LEU A 43 30.95 27.39 41.84
N ALA A 44 30.46 26.38 42.56
CA ALA A 44 30.13 25.09 41.98
C ALA A 44 28.93 25.34 41.05
N VAL A 45 29.23 25.64 39.78
CA VAL A 45 28.28 25.41 38.70
C VAL A 45 27.96 23.93 38.79
N ALA A 46 26.76 23.59 39.28
CA ALA A 46 26.25 22.24 39.18
C ALA A 46 26.23 21.93 37.68
N GLN A 47 27.19 21.11 37.22
CA GLN A 47 27.09 20.57 35.88
C GLN A 47 25.78 19.78 35.84
N PRO A 48 24.91 20.00 34.84
CA PRO A 48 23.71 19.20 34.72
C PRO A 48 24.16 17.75 34.68
N THR A 49 23.72 16.95 35.64
CA THR A 49 23.86 15.50 35.58
C THR A 49 23.20 15.06 34.29
N GLN A 50 24.02 14.68 33.31
CA GLN A 50 23.57 14.10 32.06
C GLN A 50 22.77 12.86 32.44
N ALA A 51 21.45 12.91 32.24
CA ALA A 51 20.58 11.77 32.54
C ALA A 51 21.16 10.54 31.83
N ALA A 52 21.36 9.45 32.57
CA ALA A 52 21.75 8.19 31.96
C ALA A 52 20.69 7.84 30.90
N GLY A 53 21.12 7.46 29.69
CA GLY A 53 20.22 7.04 28.63
C GLY A 53 19.38 5.83 29.06
N PRO A 54 18.25 5.57 28.39
CA PRO A 54 17.38 4.45 28.75
C PRO A 54 18.14 3.12 28.66
N GLU A 55 17.91 2.23 29.64
CA GLU A 55 18.65 0.97 29.79
C GLU A 55 18.23 -0.06 28.73
N VAL A 56 19.15 -0.96 28.36
CA VAL A 56 18.85 -2.08 27.46
C VAL A 56 17.76 -2.96 28.04
N GLY A 57 16.77 -3.32 27.22
CA GLY A 57 15.60 -4.09 27.61
C GLY A 57 14.52 -3.26 28.32
N SER A 58 14.75 -1.97 28.60
CA SER A 58 13.68 -1.09 29.05
C SER A 58 12.67 -0.88 27.92
N ALA A 59 11.40 -0.79 28.31
CA ALA A 59 10.29 -0.62 27.38
C ALA A 59 9.32 0.47 27.83
N ARG A 60 8.79 1.22 26.88
CA ARG A 60 7.78 2.27 27.10
C ARG A 60 6.64 2.14 26.11
N LEU A 61 5.42 2.27 26.60
CA LEU A 61 4.22 2.35 25.76
C LEU A 61 3.96 3.81 25.35
N VAL A 62 3.76 4.02 24.05
CA VAL A 62 3.38 5.31 23.45
C VAL A 62 2.13 5.12 22.61
N PRO A 63 1.02 5.80 22.91
CA PRO A 63 -0.14 5.79 22.04
C PRO A 63 0.17 6.58 20.76
N LEU A 64 0.01 5.96 19.60
CA LEU A 64 0.16 6.61 18.29
C LEU A 64 -1.20 7.08 17.75
N GLN A 65 -2.26 6.31 18.01
CA GLN A 65 -3.63 6.64 17.64
C GLN A 65 -4.58 6.04 18.68
N VAL A 66 -5.48 6.83 19.27
CA VAL A 66 -6.49 6.32 20.20
C VAL A 66 -7.85 6.91 19.82
N THR A 67 -8.67 6.13 19.14
CA THR A 67 -9.96 6.56 18.58
C THR A 67 -11.15 6.20 19.46
N GLY A 68 -10.91 5.53 20.59
CA GLY A 68 -11.93 5.23 21.60
C GLY A 68 -11.47 4.22 22.64
N PRO A 69 -12.38 3.78 23.54
CA PRO A 69 -12.08 2.80 24.57
C PRO A 69 -11.48 1.53 23.96
N ALA A 70 -10.44 0.99 24.60
CA ALA A 70 -9.72 -0.18 24.08
C ALA A 70 -10.61 -1.41 23.91
N SER A 71 -11.63 -1.58 24.76
CA SER A 71 -12.62 -2.64 24.65
C SER A 71 -13.48 -2.53 23.38
N GLU A 72 -13.59 -1.33 22.79
CA GLU A 72 -14.45 -1.02 21.64
C GLU A 72 -13.69 -0.87 20.31
N ARG A 73 -12.39 -1.11 20.31
CA ARG A 73 -11.54 -1.01 19.12
C ARG A 73 -10.78 -2.31 18.86
N LEU A 74 -10.29 -2.46 17.63
CA LEU A 74 -9.20 -3.36 17.32
C LEU A 74 -7.90 -2.67 17.75
N ASN A 75 -7.12 -3.29 18.63
CA ASN A 75 -5.91 -2.67 19.17
C ASN A 75 -4.69 -3.26 18.46
N LEU A 76 -4.06 -2.47 17.61
CA LEU A 76 -2.79 -2.81 16.97
C LEU A 76 -1.64 -2.40 17.88
N VAL A 77 -0.82 -3.38 18.30
CA VAL A 77 0.37 -3.14 19.11
C VAL A 77 1.59 -3.32 18.22
N VAL A 78 2.36 -2.24 18.04
CA VAL A 78 3.59 -2.22 17.24
C VAL A 78 4.79 -2.21 18.17
N LEU A 79 5.77 -3.08 17.95
CA LEU A 79 6.98 -3.16 18.77
C LEU A 79 8.23 -3.16 17.89
N GLY A 80 9.31 -2.53 18.35
CA GLY A 80 10.60 -2.56 17.68
C GLY A 80 11.55 -3.57 18.32
N ASP A 81 12.41 -4.19 17.52
CA ASP A 81 13.56 -4.97 18.01
C ASP A 81 14.81 -4.67 17.18
N GLY A 82 15.96 -4.67 17.83
CA GLY A 82 17.23 -4.30 17.21
C GLY A 82 17.47 -2.81 17.05
N TYR A 83 16.64 -1.94 17.64
CA TYR A 83 16.87 -0.49 17.69
C TYR A 83 17.53 -0.12 19.02
N THR A 84 18.72 0.47 18.96
CA THR A 84 19.37 1.01 20.16
C THR A 84 18.68 2.28 20.67
N ALA A 85 19.07 2.76 21.85
CA ALA A 85 18.54 4.01 22.41
C ALA A 85 18.70 5.21 21.46
N ALA A 86 19.79 5.24 20.68
CA ALA A 86 20.06 6.30 19.69
C ALA A 86 19.20 6.16 18.43
N GLU A 87 18.63 4.98 18.18
CA GLU A 87 17.86 4.66 16.98
C GLU A 87 16.34 4.64 17.23
N LEU A 88 15.86 4.98 18.43
CA LEU A 88 14.43 5.11 18.67
C LEU A 88 13.78 6.10 17.70
N GLY A 89 14.46 7.19 17.34
CA GLY A 89 14.00 8.10 16.29
C GLY A 89 13.85 7.44 14.91
N LYS A 90 14.75 6.51 14.56
CA LYS A 90 14.63 5.68 13.34
C LYS A 90 13.41 4.75 13.46
N PHE A 91 13.24 4.08 14.60
CA PHE A 91 12.07 3.23 14.85
C PHE A 91 10.74 3.98 14.68
N HIS A 92 10.63 5.20 15.22
CA HIS A 92 9.42 6.02 15.00
C HIS A 92 9.20 6.37 13.53
N ALA A 93 10.25 6.72 12.79
CA ALA A 93 10.15 6.98 11.36
C ALA A 93 9.71 5.73 10.57
N ASP A 94 10.21 4.55 10.94
CA ASP A 94 9.80 3.28 10.35
C ASP A 94 8.33 2.97 10.69
N VAL A 95 7.91 3.14 11.95
CA VAL A 95 6.49 3.00 12.35
C VAL A 95 5.60 3.96 11.56
N ASP A 96 5.96 5.23 11.47
CA ASP A 96 5.17 6.24 10.75
C ASP A 96 5.05 5.88 9.26
N ARG A 97 6.16 5.49 8.62
CA ARG A 97 6.17 5.05 7.22
C ARG A 97 5.26 3.83 7.01
N HIS A 98 5.36 2.82 7.88
CA HIS A 98 4.55 1.61 7.81
C HIS A 98 3.06 1.91 8.00
N MET A 99 2.72 2.75 8.98
CA MET A 99 1.33 3.12 9.25
C MET A 99 0.72 3.93 8.11
N ASN A 100 1.43 4.89 7.53
CA ASN A 100 0.89 5.69 6.44
C ASN A 100 0.62 4.86 5.17
N VAL A 101 1.52 3.95 4.80
CA VAL A 101 1.27 3.01 3.69
C VAL A 101 0.13 2.04 4.02
N GLN A 102 0.03 1.58 5.27
CA GLN A 102 -1.11 0.75 5.66
C GLN A 102 -2.44 1.51 5.54
N TRP A 103 -2.48 2.79 5.93
CA TRP A 103 -3.67 3.63 5.82
C TRP A 103 -3.99 4.08 4.38
N SER A 104 -3.16 3.80 3.39
CA SER A 104 -3.50 3.99 1.97
C SER A 104 -4.16 2.76 1.32
N ILE A 105 -4.19 1.62 2.01
CA ILE A 105 -4.69 0.34 1.48
C ILE A 105 -6.07 0.04 2.05
N GLU A 106 -7.02 -0.37 1.22
CA GLU A 106 -8.32 -0.82 1.68
C GLU A 106 -8.26 -2.26 2.24
N PRO A 107 -8.96 -2.58 3.34
CA PRO A 107 -9.96 -1.76 4.05
C PRO A 107 -9.37 -0.95 5.21
N TYR A 108 -8.05 -0.95 5.43
CA TYR A 108 -7.44 -0.20 6.53
C TYR A 108 -7.70 1.30 6.43
N ARG A 109 -7.68 1.86 5.21
CA ARG A 109 -8.00 3.25 4.91
C ARG A 109 -9.42 3.62 5.38
N SER A 110 -10.45 2.94 4.85
CA SER A 110 -11.85 3.20 5.23
C SER A 110 -12.17 2.90 6.71
N TYR A 111 -11.45 1.97 7.34
CA TYR A 111 -11.71 1.54 8.72
C TYR A 111 -10.66 2.04 9.71
N ARG A 112 -9.87 3.06 9.38
CA ARG A 112 -8.80 3.60 10.24
C ARG A 112 -9.29 3.96 11.65
N ASN A 113 -10.51 4.49 11.76
CA ASN A 113 -11.12 4.86 13.04
C ASN A 113 -11.46 3.67 13.96
N TYR A 114 -11.43 2.43 13.45
CA TYR A 114 -11.71 1.22 14.23
C TYR A 114 -10.49 0.76 15.01
N PHE A 115 -9.33 1.39 14.78
CA PHE A 115 -8.07 1.04 15.40
C PHE A 115 -7.67 1.99 16.51
N ASN A 116 -7.26 1.40 17.63
CA ASN A 116 -6.23 2.03 18.48
C ASN A 116 -4.87 1.46 18.05
N VAL A 117 -3.85 2.31 18.02
CA VAL A 117 -2.46 1.94 17.72
C VAL A 117 -1.57 2.34 18.88
N TYR A 118 -0.90 1.34 19.47
CA TYR A 118 0.04 1.52 20.56
C TYR A 118 1.42 1.04 20.14
N VAL A 119 2.43 1.87 20.36
CA VAL A 119 3.83 1.57 20.07
C VAL A 119 4.53 1.19 21.38
N ILE A 120 5.29 0.09 21.38
CA ILE A 120 6.18 -0.26 22.48
C ILE A 120 7.62 0.00 22.01
N GLU A 121 8.20 1.07 22.53
CA GLU A 121 9.61 1.41 22.37
C GLU A 121 10.42 0.43 23.22
N ILE A 122 11.23 -0.44 22.61
CA ILE A 122 12.09 -1.37 23.34
C ILE A 122 13.55 -1.04 22.99
N VAL A 123 14.35 -0.74 24.01
CA VAL A 123 15.77 -0.41 23.81
C VAL A 123 16.59 -1.68 23.65
N SER A 124 17.18 -1.88 22.47
CA SER A 124 18.11 -2.98 22.20
C SER A 124 19.55 -2.62 22.58
N GLY A 125 20.34 -3.62 22.99
CA GLY A 125 21.75 -3.42 23.34
C GLY A 125 22.67 -3.24 22.14
N GLU A 126 22.21 -3.67 20.96
CA GLU A 126 22.92 -3.59 19.70
C GLU A 126 21.93 -3.32 18.56
N SER A 127 22.45 -2.74 17.48
CA SER A 127 21.69 -2.48 16.24
C SER A 127 21.61 -3.74 15.38
N GLY A 128 20.49 -3.93 14.70
CA GLY A 128 20.27 -5.06 13.80
C GLY A 128 19.51 -6.22 14.45
N ILE A 129 19.19 -7.25 13.67
CA ILE A 129 18.58 -8.50 14.16
C ILE A 129 19.41 -9.74 13.80
N ARG A 130 19.26 -10.83 14.55
CA ARG A 130 20.14 -12.00 14.44
C ARG A 130 20.00 -12.71 13.08
N CYS A 131 21.10 -13.27 12.58
CA CYS A 131 21.13 -14.03 11.33
C CYS A 131 20.58 -13.26 10.12
N ASP A 132 20.79 -11.96 10.06
CA ASP A 132 20.48 -11.19 8.86
C ASP A 132 21.29 -11.72 7.67
N PRO A 133 20.65 -12.21 6.59
CA PRO A 133 21.35 -12.84 5.48
C PRO A 133 22.14 -11.85 4.60
N ASP A 134 21.90 -10.54 4.71
CA ASP A 134 22.68 -9.53 3.97
C ASP A 134 23.77 -8.87 4.84
N ASP A 135 23.91 -9.26 6.12
CA ASP A 135 25.13 -9.01 6.91
C ASP A 135 26.30 -9.87 6.37
N ASP A 136 27.54 -9.36 6.42
CA ASP A 136 28.74 -10.08 5.96
C ASP A 136 29.80 -10.24 7.08
N PRO A 137 29.92 -11.43 7.71
CA PRO A 137 29.01 -12.57 7.62
C PRO A 137 27.71 -12.35 8.45
N PRO A 138 26.63 -13.12 8.19
CA PRO A 138 25.46 -13.14 9.06
C PRO A 138 25.85 -13.42 10.51
N ASN A 139 25.36 -12.61 11.46
CA ASN A 139 25.76 -12.71 12.87
C ASN A 139 24.80 -13.62 13.68
N PRO A 140 25.24 -14.84 14.11
CA PRO A 140 24.45 -15.74 14.94
C PRO A 140 24.46 -15.39 16.43
N ASP A 141 25.29 -14.44 16.87
CA ASP A 141 25.52 -14.12 18.28
C ASP A 141 24.80 -12.83 18.72
N ARG A 142 24.12 -12.14 17.79
CA ARG A 142 23.31 -10.96 18.07
C ARG A 142 22.13 -11.33 18.98
N ILE A 143 21.99 -10.63 20.11
CA ILE A 143 20.93 -10.84 21.12
C ILE A 143 20.18 -9.53 21.33
N THR A 144 18.92 -9.52 20.92
CA THR A 144 18.01 -8.39 21.07
C THR A 144 16.84 -8.76 22.01
N PRO A 145 16.15 -7.78 22.63
CA PRO A 145 15.11 -8.05 23.62
C PRO A 145 13.97 -9.00 23.16
N LEU A 146 13.52 -8.88 21.91
CA LEU A 146 12.52 -9.80 21.33
C LEU A 146 13.16 -10.96 20.57
N GLY A 147 14.49 -11.01 20.46
CA GLY A 147 15.22 -12.05 19.75
C GLY A 147 14.72 -12.25 18.32
N LEU A 148 14.38 -11.16 17.62
CA LEU A 148 14.02 -11.27 16.20
C LEU A 148 15.21 -11.80 15.41
N HIS A 149 14.92 -12.71 14.47
CA HIS A 149 15.93 -13.30 13.60
C HIS A 149 15.32 -13.81 12.31
N TYR A 150 16.11 -13.89 11.24
CA TYR A 150 15.72 -14.65 10.05
C TYR A 150 15.86 -16.13 10.34
N ALA A 151 14.78 -16.90 10.21
CA ALA A 151 14.70 -18.30 10.64
C ALA A 151 15.83 -19.18 10.10
N ASP A 152 16.22 -18.98 8.83
CA ASP A 152 17.31 -19.70 8.15
C ASP A 152 18.43 -18.76 7.65
N GLY A 153 18.46 -17.48 8.07
CA GLY A 153 19.31 -16.46 7.44
C GLY A 153 20.81 -16.63 7.65
N CYS A 154 21.22 -17.38 8.68
CA CYS A 154 22.64 -17.70 8.89
C CYS A 154 23.20 -18.72 7.88
N THR A 155 22.34 -19.44 7.14
CA THR A 155 22.76 -20.47 6.17
C THR A 155 22.16 -20.27 4.78
N ASN A 156 21.03 -19.57 4.68
CA ASN A 156 20.33 -19.31 3.44
C ASN A 156 20.29 -17.79 3.13
N PRO A 157 21.01 -17.30 2.11
CA PRO A 157 21.00 -15.88 1.73
C PRO A 157 19.65 -15.38 1.18
N LEU A 158 18.73 -16.31 0.85
CA LEU A 158 17.36 -16.01 0.42
C LEU A 158 16.34 -16.13 1.57
N ALA A 159 16.76 -16.33 2.81
CA ALA A 159 15.84 -16.37 3.95
C ALA A 159 15.14 -15.02 4.14
N ARG A 160 13.82 -15.03 4.29
CA ARG A 160 13.00 -13.81 4.38
C ARG A 160 11.96 -13.86 5.50
N GLY A 161 11.83 -15.00 6.18
CA GLY A 161 10.97 -15.16 7.36
C GLY A 161 11.64 -14.64 8.62
N ILE A 162 11.14 -13.53 9.16
CA ILE A 162 11.58 -12.97 10.45
C ILE A 162 10.73 -13.60 11.56
N THR A 163 11.36 -14.17 12.58
CA THR A 163 10.65 -14.86 13.67
C THR A 163 11.23 -14.50 15.03
N PHE A 164 10.46 -14.78 16.09
CA PHE A 164 10.91 -14.64 17.47
C PHE A 164 11.70 -15.87 17.90
N GLN A 165 12.79 -15.67 18.63
CA GLN A 165 13.35 -16.74 19.45
C GLN A 165 12.43 -17.08 20.62
N SER A 166 12.62 -18.26 21.24
CA SER A 166 11.73 -18.75 22.30
C SER A 166 11.65 -17.81 23.51
N TYR A 167 12.75 -17.19 23.94
CA TYR A 167 12.72 -16.18 25.01
C TYR A 167 12.05 -14.88 24.53
N GLY A 168 12.17 -14.55 23.25
CA GLY A 168 11.54 -13.40 22.61
C GLY A 168 10.02 -13.43 22.70
N THR A 169 9.42 -14.59 22.43
CA THR A 169 7.98 -14.81 22.64
C THR A 169 7.56 -14.62 24.11
N GLN A 170 8.42 -15.02 25.07
CA GLN A 170 8.15 -14.80 26.49
C GLN A 170 8.24 -13.31 26.84
N ALA A 171 9.24 -12.60 26.32
CA ALA A 171 9.40 -11.16 26.49
C ALA A 171 8.21 -10.38 25.92
N LEU A 172 7.79 -10.70 24.68
CA LEU A 172 6.59 -10.14 24.06
C LEU A 172 5.36 -10.30 24.97
N ASN A 173 5.11 -11.51 25.47
CA ASN A 173 3.99 -11.77 26.37
C ASN A 173 4.10 -10.97 27.69
N GLY A 174 5.32 -10.76 28.20
CA GLY A 174 5.60 -9.88 29.34
C GLY A 174 5.18 -8.44 29.06
N TYR A 175 5.67 -7.84 27.97
CA TYR A 175 5.32 -6.46 27.59
C TYR A 175 3.81 -6.29 27.37
N LEU A 176 3.18 -7.26 26.71
CA LEU A 176 1.73 -7.23 26.49
C LEU A 176 0.93 -7.32 27.79
N ARG A 177 1.41 -8.10 28.78
CA ARG A 177 0.78 -8.19 30.10
C ARG A 177 0.98 -6.91 30.91
N ASP A 178 2.19 -6.37 30.93
CA ASP A 178 2.57 -5.31 31.86
C ASP A 178 2.20 -3.92 31.35
N LEU A 179 2.22 -3.70 30.03
CA LEU A 179 1.97 -2.40 29.41
C LEU A 179 0.61 -2.31 28.73
N VAL A 180 0.16 -3.37 28.07
CA VAL A 180 -1.04 -3.30 27.20
C VAL A 180 -2.31 -3.77 27.91
N ALA A 181 -2.26 -4.87 28.68
CA ALA A 181 -3.43 -5.39 29.39
C ALA A 181 -4.07 -4.38 30.39
N PRO A 182 -3.32 -3.50 31.09
CA PRO A 182 -3.91 -2.48 31.97
C PRO A 182 -4.83 -1.49 31.25
N LEU A 183 -4.72 -1.36 29.93
CA LEU A 183 -5.62 -0.53 29.11
C LEU A 183 -6.98 -1.21 28.87
N GLY A 184 -7.19 -2.45 29.31
CA GLY A 184 -8.38 -3.24 29.00
C GLY A 184 -8.31 -3.97 27.65
N VAL A 185 -7.15 -3.99 27.01
CA VAL A 185 -6.90 -4.75 25.78
C VAL A 185 -6.79 -6.24 26.08
N THR A 186 -7.48 -7.08 25.32
CA THR A 186 -7.47 -8.54 25.47
C THR A 186 -6.86 -9.23 24.25
N ALA A 187 -6.56 -10.52 24.34
CA ALA A 187 -6.11 -11.28 23.18
C ALA A 187 -7.15 -11.29 22.03
N SER A 188 -8.44 -11.22 22.36
CA SER A 188 -9.54 -11.30 21.39
C SER A 188 -9.64 -10.08 20.47
N ASN A 189 -9.21 -8.91 20.93
CA ASN A 189 -9.29 -7.65 20.17
C ASN A 189 -7.92 -6.97 20.00
N ARG A 190 -6.84 -7.75 20.04
CA ARG A 190 -5.46 -7.28 19.88
C ARG A 190 -4.80 -7.95 18.70
N GLN A 191 -4.11 -7.18 17.86
CA GLN A 191 -3.18 -7.67 16.87
C GLN A 191 -1.77 -7.12 17.16
N VAL A 192 -0.73 -7.92 16.91
CA VAL A 192 0.67 -7.53 17.09
C VAL A 192 1.38 -7.44 15.74
N LEU A 193 2.20 -6.40 15.58
CA LEU A 193 3.18 -6.23 14.51
C LEU A 193 4.55 -5.92 15.14
N ALA A 194 5.56 -6.74 14.88
CA ALA A 194 6.93 -6.43 15.28
C ALA A 194 7.76 -5.95 14.08
N ILE A 195 8.46 -4.83 14.25
CA ILE A 195 9.33 -4.23 13.23
C ILE A 195 10.78 -4.51 13.62
N ALA A 196 11.52 -5.19 12.76
CA ALA A 196 12.95 -5.47 12.91
C ALA A 196 13.80 -4.32 12.36
N ASN A 197 14.82 -3.87 13.10
CA ASN A 197 15.81 -2.93 12.58
C ASN A 197 16.72 -3.62 11.55
N THR A 198 16.30 -3.64 10.28
CA THR A 198 17.07 -4.18 9.16
C THR A 198 16.61 -3.57 7.85
N ASP A 199 17.55 -3.38 6.92
CA ASP A 199 17.28 -2.98 5.54
C ASP A 199 17.02 -4.19 4.63
N THR A 200 17.28 -5.40 5.12
CA THR A 200 17.00 -6.66 4.43
C THR A 200 15.49 -6.88 4.37
N TYR A 201 14.97 -7.07 3.16
CA TYR A 201 13.57 -7.42 2.97
C TYR A 201 13.18 -8.67 3.77
N GLY A 202 12.01 -8.67 4.44
CA GLY A 202 11.52 -9.85 5.16
C GLY A 202 10.38 -9.59 6.15
N GLY A 203 9.69 -10.65 6.51
CA GLY A 203 8.53 -10.69 7.42
C GLY A 203 7.96 -12.10 7.53
N ILE A 204 7.03 -12.28 8.48
CA ILE A 204 6.20 -13.48 8.56
C ILE A 204 4.90 -13.16 9.32
N GLY A 205 3.82 -13.81 8.92
CA GLY A 205 2.51 -13.68 9.51
C GLY A 205 2.04 -15.01 10.10
N GLY A 206 1.91 -15.04 11.43
CA GLY A 206 1.34 -16.17 12.18
C GLY A 206 0.24 -15.67 13.11
N THR A 207 0.29 -15.97 14.41
CA THR A 207 -0.56 -15.25 15.37
C THR A 207 -0.18 -13.77 15.51
N ASN A 208 1.13 -13.48 15.38
CA ASN A 208 1.70 -12.15 15.36
C ASN A 208 2.36 -11.93 13.99
N ALA A 209 2.35 -10.70 13.51
CA ALA A 209 3.02 -10.31 12.28
C ALA A 209 4.42 -9.75 12.60
N THR A 210 5.37 -9.94 11.69
CA THR A 210 6.69 -9.32 11.73
C THR A 210 7.03 -8.69 10.39
N THR A 211 7.87 -7.67 10.38
CA THR A 211 8.31 -6.99 9.16
C THR A 211 9.69 -6.36 9.35
N SER A 212 10.36 -6.07 8.24
CA SER A 212 11.61 -5.32 8.18
C SER A 212 11.32 -3.82 8.19
N GLY A 213 12.04 -3.06 9.02
CA GLY A 213 11.80 -1.63 9.22
C GLY A 213 12.46 -0.73 8.19
N GLY A 214 13.67 -1.05 7.73
CA GLY A 214 14.44 -0.21 6.80
C GLY A 214 14.28 -0.58 5.32
N ALA A 215 13.82 -1.80 5.03
CA ALA A 215 13.61 -2.25 3.66
C ALA A 215 12.55 -1.39 2.93
N PRO A 216 12.76 -1.03 1.64
CA PRO A 216 11.77 -0.29 0.86
C PRO A 216 10.38 -0.95 0.85
N GLN A 217 10.35 -2.29 0.77
CA GLN A 217 9.13 -3.09 0.74
C GLN A 217 8.49 -3.33 2.13
N GLY A 218 9.19 -3.04 3.24
CA GLY A 218 8.71 -3.28 4.62
C GLY A 218 7.28 -2.80 4.92
N PRO A 219 6.90 -1.56 4.52
CA PRO A 219 5.56 -1.03 4.71
C PRO A 219 4.45 -1.82 4.02
N LEU A 220 4.79 -2.57 2.96
CA LEU A 220 3.85 -3.42 2.22
C LEU A 220 3.90 -4.89 2.67
N ILE A 221 5.00 -5.33 3.28
CA ILE A 221 5.04 -6.59 4.03
C ILE A 221 4.07 -6.52 5.21
N SER A 222 4.04 -5.40 5.93
CA SER A 222 3.17 -5.24 7.11
C SER A 222 1.70 -5.63 6.86
N PRO A 223 1.00 -5.06 5.85
CA PRO A 223 -0.34 -5.50 5.51
C PRO A 223 -0.39 -6.94 4.99
N HIS A 224 0.57 -7.43 4.20
CA HIS A 224 0.62 -8.85 3.80
C HIS A 224 0.60 -9.79 5.02
N GLU A 225 1.49 -9.56 5.99
CA GLU A 225 1.61 -10.41 7.18
C GLU A 225 0.43 -10.24 8.15
N LEU A 226 -0.15 -9.04 8.22
CA LEU A 226 -1.43 -8.83 8.90
C LEU A 226 -2.58 -9.53 8.18
N GLY A 227 -2.49 -9.75 6.87
CA GLY A 227 -3.41 -10.61 6.12
C GLY A 227 -3.47 -12.01 6.72
N HIS A 228 -2.32 -12.60 7.07
CA HIS A 228 -2.28 -13.85 7.83
C HIS A 228 -2.73 -13.68 9.27
N SER A 229 -2.13 -12.75 10.03
CA SER A 229 -2.31 -12.71 11.48
C SER A 229 -3.65 -12.17 11.97
N LEU A 230 -4.22 -11.22 11.24
CA LEU A 230 -5.54 -10.66 11.50
C LEU A 230 -6.60 -11.32 10.61
N GLY A 231 -6.32 -11.40 9.32
CA GLY A 231 -7.25 -11.88 8.29
C GLY A 231 -7.42 -13.40 8.24
N GLN A 232 -6.46 -14.16 8.78
CA GLN A 232 -6.35 -15.61 8.58
C GLN A 232 -6.29 -15.98 7.09
N LEU A 233 -5.70 -15.08 6.28
CA LEU A 233 -5.48 -15.32 4.87
C LEU A 233 -4.33 -16.33 4.67
N GLN A 234 -4.26 -16.94 3.49
CA GLN A 234 -3.21 -17.87 3.09
C GLN A 234 -2.49 -17.28 1.89
N ASP A 235 -1.24 -17.71 1.68
CA ASP A 235 -0.43 -17.22 0.57
C ASP A 235 -0.98 -17.68 -0.77
N GLU A 236 -0.97 -16.78 -1.75
CA GLU A 236 -1.44 -17.03 -3.12
C GLU A 236 -0.28 -17.34 -4.09
N TYR A 237 0.96 -17.19 -3.65
CA TYR A 237 2.15 -17.44 -4.47
C TYR A 237 2.51 -18.94 -4.59
N PRO A 238 3.15 -19.36 -5.70
CA PRO A 238 3.32 -20.77 -6.08
C PRO A 238 4.58 -21.46 -5.53
N TYR A 239 5.21 -20.97 -4.45
CA TYR A 239 6.47 -21.53 -3.95
C TYR A 239 6.59 -21.43 -2.43
N SER A 240 7.35 -22.34 -1.82
CA SER A 240 7.86 -22.18 -0.43
C SER A 240 9.34 -21.76 -0.40
N ASP A 241 10.06 -22.02 -1.49
CA ASP A 241 11.41 -21.55 -1.75
C ASP A 241 11.42 -20.87 -3.13
N ARG A 242 11.78 -19.59 -3.18
CA ARG A 242 11.57 -18.70 -4.34
C ARG A 242 12.04 -19.25 -5.70
N PRO A 243 13.23 -19.89 -5.83
CA PRO A 243 13.68 -20.40 -7.11
C PRO A 243 13.05 -21.75 -7.47
N VAL A 244 12.32 -22.39 -6.55
CA VAL A 244 11.80 -23.75 -6.72
C VAL A 244 10.29 -23.71 -6.91
N PRO A 245 9.77 -24.15 -8.06
CA PRO A 245 8.32 -24.25 -8.25
C PRO A 245 7.71 -25.22 -7.24
N GLY A 246 6.61 -24.81 -6.62
CA GLY A 246 5.80 -25.67 -5.79
C GLY A 246 5.24 -26.85 -6.57
N GLY A 247 5.01 -27.97 -5.87
CA GLY A 247 4.29 -29.10 -6.44
C GLY A 247 2.79 -28.81 -6.66
N PRO A 248 2.02 -29.78 -7.16
CA PRO A 248 0.57 -29.69 -7.10
C PRO A 248 0.10 -29.71 -5.64
N TYR A 249 -0.94 -28.95 -5.32
CA TYR A 249 -1.54 -28.89 -3.97
C TYR A 249 -1.87 -30.29 -3.42
N CYS A 250 -2.27 -31.20 -4.31
CA CYS A 250 -2.50 -32.60 -4.01
C CYS A 250 -2.45 -33.42 -5.30
N THR A 251 -2.12 -34.71 -5.19
CA THR A 251 -2.02 -35.65 -6.33
C THR A 251 -3.11 -36.73 -6.33
N SER A 252 -3.79 -36.96 -5.19
CA SER A 252 -4.92 -37.88 -5.06
C SER A 252 -5.77 -37.53 -3.83
N ASN A 253 -7.06 -37.92 -3.82
CA ASN A 253 -8.00 -37.71 -2.70
C ASN A 253 -8.09 -36.26 -2.17
N CYS A 254 -7.95 -35.31 -3.09
CA CYS A 254 -7.90 -33.89 -2.80
C CYS A 254 -9.21 -33.35 -2.19
N THR A 255 -9.10 -32.71 -1.03
CA THR A 255 -10.20 -31.96 -0.42
C THR A 255 -10.21 -30.50 -0.87
N GLU A 256 -11.37 -29.87 -0.76
CA GLU A 256 -11.50 -28.43 -0.93
C GLU A 256 -10.72 -27.70 0.18
N PRO A 257 -9.84 -26.72 -0.13
CA PRO A 257 -9.14 -25.94 0.88
C PRO A 257 -10.09 -25.30 1.88
N THR A 258 -9.70 -25.21 3.15
CA THR A 258 -10.48 -24.49 4.17
C THR A 258 -10.37 -22.97 4.03
N SER A 259 -9.29 -22.49 3.39
CA SER A 259 -9.12 -21.08 3.04
C SER A 259 -10.29 -20.57 2.20
N ARG A 260 -10.71 -19.32 2.45
CA ARG A 260 -11.83 -18.69 1.76
C ARG A 260 -11.47 -18.14 0.37
N HIS A 261 -10.20 -17.81 0.13
CA HIS A 261 -9.67 -17.29 -1.15
C HIS A 261 -8.82 -18.35 -1.88
N HIS A 262 -8.97 -19.64 -1.56
CA HIS A 262 -8.43 -20.73 -2.38
C HIS A 262 -9.51 -21.75 -2.69
N THR A 263 -9.54 -22.26 -3.92
CA THR A 263 -10.56 -23.21 -4.35
C THR A 263 -10.01 -24.31 -5.23
N ARG A 264 -10.70 -25.46 -5.27
CA ARG A 264 -10.56 -26.47 -6.35
C ARG A 264 -11.79 -26.55 -7.23
N LEU A 265 -12.85 -25.83 -6.88
CA LEU A 265 -14.08 -25.78 -7.65
C LEU A 265 -13.86 -25.03 -8.98
N THR A 266 -14.60 -25.40 -10.02
CA THR A 266 -14.78 -24.55 -11.19
C THR A 266 -15.63 -23.34 -10.85
N GLU A 267 -15.55 -22.27 -11.65
CA GLU A 267 -16.44 -21.11 -11.48
C GLU A 267 -17.91 -21.51 -11.52
N GLN A 268 -18.28 -22.42 -12.43
CA GLN A 268 -19.63 -22.99 -12.49
C GLN A 268 -20.02 -23.74 -11.22
N GLN A 269 -19.10 -24.50 -10.63
CA GLN A 269 -19.33 -25.19 -9.36
C GLN A 269 -19.46 -24.21 -8.19
N MET A 270 -18.63 -23.16 -8.13
CA MET A 270 -18.74 -22.11 -7.12
C MET A 270 -20.11 -21.42 -7.18
N ILE A 271 -20.58 -21.09 -8.39
CA ILE A 271 -21.92 -20.50 -8.61
C ILE A 271 -23.01 -21.49 -8.19
N ALA A 272 -22.96 -22.73 -8.68
CA ALA A 272 -24.00 -23.74 -8.42
C ALA A 272 -24.10 -24.10 -6.92
N GLN A 273 -22.97 -24.14 -6.23
CA GLN A 273 -22.89 -24.46 -4.80
C GLN A 273 -23.01 -23.23 -3.90
N GLN A 274 -23.00 -22.02 -4.46
CA GLN A 274 -22.89 -20.75 -3.74
C GLN A 274 -21.71 -20.74 -2.75
N ALA A 275 -20.57 -21.27 -3.17
CA ALA A 275 -19.39 -21.46 -2.35
C ALA A 275 -18.27 -20.46 -2.69
N LYS A 276 -17.36 -20.23 -1.73
CA LYS A 276 -16.17 -19.38 -1.89
C LYS A 276 -16.55 -17.96 -2.33
N TRP A 277 -15.92 -17.42 -3.36
CA TRP A 277 -16.11 -16.06 -3.84
C TRP A 277 -17.06 -15.96 -5.05
N TRP A 278 -18.00 -16.88 -5.20
CA TRP A 278 -18.94 -16.86 -6.33
C TRP A 278 -19.67 -15.52 -6.54
N ARG A 279 -19.85 -14.73 -5.46
CA ARG A 279 -20.47 -13.38 -5.47
C ARG A 279 -19.58 -12.30 -6.09
N TRP A 280 -18.30 -12.58 -6.24
CA TRP A 280 -17.30 -11.65 -6.77
C TRP A 280 -16.88 -11.99 -8.21
N LEU A 281 -17.23 -13.18 -8.73
CA LEU A 281 -16.85 -13.60 -10.09
C LEU A 281 -17.28 -12.59 -11.16
N GLY A 282 -16.32 -12.21 -12.02
CA GLY A 282 -16.50 -11.27 -13.13
C GLY A 282 -16.32 -9.80 -12.77
N GLU A 283 -16.06 -9.47 -11.51
CA GLU A 283 -15.78 -8.08 -11.11
C GLU A 283 -14.37 -7.64 -11.48
N GLU A 284 -14.19 -6.39 -11.89
CA GLU A 284 -12.85 -5.80 -12.05
C GLU A 284 -12.12 -5.75 -10.72
N SER A 285 -10.95 -6.37 -10.62
CA SER A 285 -10.15 -6.38 -9.41
C SER A 285 -9.42 -5.06 -9.23
N GLU A 286 -9.45 -4.49 -8.03
CA GLU A 286 -8.68 -3.27 -7.71
C GLU A 286 -7.16 -3.51 -7.80
N SER A 287 -6.76 -4.77 -7.61
CA SER A 287 -5.38 -5.21 -7.79
C SER A 287 -5.03 -5.51 -9.25
N GLY A 288 -6.00 -5.44 -10.17
CA GLY A 288 -5.81 -5.69 -11.61
C GLY A 288 -6.47 -6.98 -12.10
N GLY A 289 -6.87 -6.97 -13.37
CA GLY A 289 -7.66 -8.03 -14.00
C GLY A 289 -9.11 -8.10 -13.51
N VAL A 290 -9.70 -9.30 -13.59
CA VAL A 290 -11.05 -9.59 -13.08
C VAL A 290 -10.98 -10.66 -12.00
N ILE A 291 -11.92 -10.65 -11.06
CA ILE A 291 -12.08 -11.75 -10.12
C ILE A 291 -12.60 -12.97 -10.88
N GLY A 292 -11.85 -14.06 -10.81
CA GLY A 292 -12.10 -15.29 -11.54
C GLY A 292 -11.46 -16.46 -10.81
N ARG A 293 -10.77 -17.32 -11.56
CA ARG A 293 -10.08 -18.48 -11.02
C ARG A 293 -8.69 -18.65 -11.64
N TYR A 294 -7.66 -18.25 -10.93
CA TYR A 294 -6.27 -18.22 -11.40
C TYR A 294 -5.45 -19.33 -10.73
N GLU A 295 -4.75 -20.14 -11.51
CA GLU A 295 -4.06 -21.32 -10.95
C GLU A 295 -2.81 -20.89 -10.18
N SER A 296 -2.68 -21.45 -8.98
CA SER A 296 -1.64 -21.29 -7.94
C SER A 296 -2.25 -20.94 -6.60
N GLY A 297 -1.44 -21.13 -5.56
CA GLY A 297 -1.75 -20.72 -4.19
C GLY A 297 -1.31 -21.78 -3.21
N MET A 298 -1.25 -21.42 -1.92
CA MET A 298 -0.78 -22.30 -0.85
C MET A 298 0.55 -22.98 -1.22
N TYR A 299 1.49 -22.19 -1.72
CA TYR A 299 2.83 -22.63 -2.16
C TYR A 299 2.84 -23.65 -3.29
N SER A 300 1.72 -23.83 -4.01
CA SER A 300 1.52 -24.83 -5.05
C SER A 300 1.34 -24.18 -6.42
N THR A 301 1.90 -24.79 -7.45
CA THR A 301 1.80 -24.29 -8.85
C THR A 301 0.54 -24.75 -9.57
N SER A 302 -0.10 -25.81 -9.09
CA SER A 302 -1.24 -26.44 -9.77
C SER A 302 -2.21 -27.11 -8.80
N ASN A 303 -3.40 -27.45 -9.31
CA ASN A 303 -4.49 -28.12 -8.57
C ASN A 303 -5.12 -27.31 -7.43
N VAL A 304 -4.86 -26.00 -7.37
CA VAL A 304 -5.50 -25.02 -6.48
C VAL A 304 -5.53 -23.66 -7.19
N TRP A 305 -6.57 -22.88 -6.92
CA TRP A 305 -6.76 -21.59 -7.57
C TRP A 305 -7.08 -20.48 -6.57
N ARG A 306 -6.62 -19.28 -6.88
CA ARG A 306 -6.84 -18.01 -6.17
C ARG A 306 -7.82 -17.11 -6.95
N PRO A 307 -8.34 -16.01 -6.35
CA PRO A 307 -9.44 -15.24 -6.94
C PRO A 307 -9.02 -14.25 -8.01
N SER A 308 -7.78 -13.75 -8.00
CA SER A 308 -7.31 -12.68 -8.90
C SER A 308 -5.93 -12.97 -9.49
N GLU A 309 -5.57 -12.26 -10.56
CA GLU A 309 -4.21 -12.34 -11.08
C GLU A 309 -3.23 -11.76 -10.04
N HIS A 310 -3.57 -10.59 -9.48
CA HIS A 310 -2.76 -9.89 -8.48
C HIS A 310 -3.52 -9.73 -7.17
N SER A 311 -2.77 -9.81 -6.08
CA SER A 311 -3.21 -9.52 -4.71
C SER A 311 -1.95 -9.32 -3.88
N ILE A 312 -2.02 -8.55 -2.81
CA ILE A 312 -0.92 -8.43 -1.85
C ILE A 312 -0.56 -9.80 -1.24
N MET A 313 -1.50 -10.74 -1.19
CA MET A 313 -1.27 -12.12 -0.76
C MET A 313 -0.48 -12.96 -1.77
N ARG A 314 -0.27 -12.44 -2.99
CA ARG A 314 0.61 -13.03 -4.01
C ARG A 314 1.90 -12.23 -4.17
N TRP A 315 1.77 -10.92 -4.43
CA TRP A 315 2.88 -10.03 -4.74
C TRP A 315 2.77 -8.73 -3.97
N ILE A 316 3.82 -8.42 -3.22
CA ILE A 316 3.95 -7.14 -2.53
C ILE A 316 3.98 -6.00 -3.53
N GLY A 317 3.20 -4.94 -3.26
CA GLY A 317 3.01 -3.79 -4.13
C GLY A 317 1.54 -3.59 -4.50
N PHE A 318 0.82 -4.66 -4.76
CA PHE A 318 -0.62 -4.57 -5.06
C PHE A 318 -1.47 -4.43 -3.79
N HIS A 319 -2.72 -4.03 -3.97
CA HIS A 319 -3.75 -4.03 -2.93
C HIS A 319 -4.20 -5.46 -2.60
N TYR A 320 -5.09 -5.62 -1.61
CA TYR A 320 -5.87 -6.86 -1.54
C TYR A 320 -6.82 -6.94 -2.74
N ASP A 321 -7.02 -8.15 -3.26
CA ASP A 321 -8.19 -8.43 -4.08
C ASP A 321 -9.48 -8.34 -3.24
N GLN A 322 -10.63 -8.23 -3.90
CA GLN A 322 -11.92 -8.05 -3.21
C GLN A 322 -12.28 -9.19 -2.25
N VAL A 323 -11.87 -10.42 -2.53
CA VAL A 323 -12.17 -11.57 -1.66
C VAL A 323 -11.38 -11.46 -0.37
N SER A 324 -10.08 -11.14 -0.48
CA SER A 324 -9.22 -10.86 0.65
C SER A 324 -9.71 -9.62 1.43
N ARG A 325 -10.13 -8.55 0.73
CA ARG A 325 -10.68 -7.34 1.36
C ARG A 325 -11.97 -7.59 2.13
N GLU A 326 -12.87 -8.43 1.63
CA GLU A 326 -14.10 -8.82 2.35
C GLU A 326 -13.77 -9.48 3.69
N ILE A 327 -12.80 -10.40 3.67
CA ILE A 327 -12.32 -11.11 4.87
C ILE A 327 -11.68 -10.13 5.85
N MET A 328 -10.80 -9.25 5.36
CA MET A 328 -10.15 -8.24 6.19
C MET A 328 -11.16 -7.27 6.81
N THR A 329 -12.16 -6.83 6.04
CA THR A 329 -13.24 -5.94 6.51
C THR A 329 -14.00 -6.60 7.66
N GLN A 330 -14.40 -7.87 7.52
CA GLN A 330 -15.04 -8.62 8.60
C GLN A 330 -14.17 -8.66 9.87
N ARG A 331 -12.88 -8.95 9.72
CA ARG A 331 -11.96 -9.10 10.86
C ARG A 331 -11.66 -7.78 11.55
N ILE A 332 -11.60 -6.67 10.81
CA ILE A 332 -11.43 -5.33 11.37
C ILE A 332 -12.69 -4.89 12.09
N SER A 333 -13.85 -4.89 11.42
CA SER A 333 -15.14 -4.47 12.00
C SER A 333 -15.54 -5.34 13.19
N GLY A 334 -15.26 -6.65 13.13
CA GLY A 334 -15.48 -7.59 14.22
C GLY A 334 -14.50 -7.50 15.38
N ARG A 335 -13.47 -6.63 15.31
CA ARG A 335 -12.38 -6.53 16.29
C ARG A 335 -11.67 -7.87 16.51
N ARG A 336 -11.21 -8.49 15.43
CA ARG A 336 -10.53 -9.79 15.40
C ARG A 336 -11.42 -10.93 15.91
N ASP A 337 -11.12 -11.51 17.08
CA ASP A 337 -11.79 -12.70 17.61
C ASP A 337 -12.97 -12.37 18.53
N THR A 338 -13.13 -11.09 18.91
CA THR A 338 -14.39 -10.63 19.51
C THR A 338 -15.57 -10.87 18.57
N ASN A 339 -15.32 -10.87 17.26
CA ASN A 339 -16.28 -11.12 16.18
C ASN A 339 -17.58 -10.32 16.35
N ALA A 340 -17.47 -9.09 16.82
CA ALA A 340 -18.61 -8.21 17.00
C ALA A 340 -18.17 -6.76 16.85
N MET A 341 -18.91 -5.97 16.06
CA MET A 341 -18.76 -4.53 16.04
C MET A 341 -19.15 -3.94 17.41
N ALA A 342 -18.48 -2.88 17.84
CA ALA A 342 -18.87 -2.16 19.03
C ALA A 342 -20.16 -1.36 18.78
N LEU A 343 -21.05 -1.37 19.76
CA LEU A 343 -22.27 -0.57 19.78
C LEU A 343 -22.57 -0.25 21.24
N SER A 344 -22.14 0.94 21.67
CA SER A 344 -22.52 1.47 22.98
C SER A 344 -23.94 2.02 22.89
N ALA A 345 -24.67 1.99 23.98
CA ALA A 345 -26.06 2.38 23.99
C ALA A 345 -26.53 2.68 25.41
N ARG A 346 -27.70 3.31 25.50
CA ARG A 346 -28.41 3.41 26.77
C ARG A 346 -28.52 2.03 27.43
N PRO A 347 -28.25 1.89 28.75
CA PRO A 347 -28.33 0.61 29.44
C PRO A 347 -29.65 -0.14 29.16
N THR A 348 -29.54 -1.43 28.87
CA THR A 348 -30.67 -2.31 28.51
C THR A 348 -31.10 -3.21 29.66
N ASP A 349 -30.49 -3.06 30.85
CA ASP A 349 -30.67 -3.93 32.01
C ASP A 349 -31.92 -3.60 32.84
N ARG A 350 -32.58 -2.48 32.55
CA ARG A 350 -33.79 -2.00 33.25
C ARG A 350 -34.79 -1.37 32.28
N PRO A 351 -36.08 -1.33 32.64
CA PRO A 351 -37.08 -0.63 31.84
C PRO A 351 -36.76 0.85 31.69
N VAL A 352 -37.08 1.39 30.51
CA VAL A 352 -36.92 2.81 30.16
C VAL A 352 -38.23 3.56 30.35
N GLY A 353 -38.18 4.82 30.80
CA GLY A 353 -39.37 5.67 30.89
C GLY A 353 -39.96 5.99 29.52
N ARG A 354 -41.29 6.19 29.49
CA ARG A 354 -42.06 6.47 28.26
C ARG A 354 -41.74 7.80 27.56
N THR A 355 -41.05 8.72 28.26
CA THR A 355 -40.64 10.03 27.73
C THR A 355 -39.13 10.13 27.60
N ASP A 356 -38.43 8.99 27.69
CA ASP A 356 -36.98 9.01 27.65
C ASP A 356 -36.46 9.12 26.21
N VAL A 357 -35.27 9.66 26.06
CA VAL A 357 -34.49 9.55 24.83
C VAL A 357 -33.61 8.30 24.91
N LEU A 358 -33.79 7.40 23.95
CA LEU A 358 -32.86 6.30 23.71
C LEU A 358 -31.73 6.78 22.82
N TRP A 359 -30.53 6.24 23.04
CA TRP A 359 -29.35 6.60 22.25
C TRP A 359 -28.47 5.38 22.00
N VAL A 360 -27.72 5.44 20.90
CA VAL A 360 -26.62 4.54 20.56
C VAL A 360 -25.39 5.34 20.14
N GLU A 361 -24.20 4.76 20.35
CA GLU A 361 -22.94 5.23 19.77
C GLU A 361 -22.39 4.15 18.84
N THR A 362 -22.22 4.54 17.58
CA THR A 362 -21.82 3.67 16.48
C THR A 362 -20.31 3.70 16.28
N GLN A 363 -19.76 2.74 15.55
CA GLN A 363 -18.45 2.94 14.94
C GLN A 363 -18.57 3.91 13.75
N HIS A 364 -17.44 4.52 13.36
CA HIS A 364 -17.41 5.62 12.37
C HIS A 364 -16.40 5.32 11.26
N PRO A 365 -16.77 4.57 10.21
CA PRO A 365 -15.90 4.40 9.06
C PRO A 365 -15.65 5.75 8.37
N GLY A 366 -14.51 5.86 7.68
CA GLY A 366 -14.01 7.13 7.16
C GLY A 366 -14.86 7.74 6.06
N TYR A 367 -15.51 6.93 5.23
CA TYR A 367 -16.16 7.41 3.98
C TYR A 367 -17.64 7.04 3.86
N HIS A 368 -18.24 6.52 4.94
CA HIS A 368 -19.67 6.23 4.98
C HIS A 368 -20.18 6.20 6.42
N GLU A 369 -21.49 6.33 6.57
CA GLU A 369 -22.16 6.15 7.84
C GLU A 369 -22.69 4.72 8.00
N LEU A 370 -22.83 4.26 9.25
CA LEU A 370 -23.61 3.06 9.53
C LEU A 370 -25.11 3.37 9.46
N ASP A 371 -25.88 2.42 8.95
CA ASP A 371 -27.34 2.47 8.89
C ASP A 371 -27.94 2.15 10.26
N VAL A 372 -28.82 3.00 10.76
CA VAL A 372 -29.52 2.89 12.04
C VAL A 372 -31.02 2.86 11.79
N SER A 373 -31.67 1.80 12.24
CA SER A 373 -33.12 1.63 12.14
C SER A 373 -33.74 1.30 13.49
N TRP A 374 -34.92 1.86 13.75
CA TRP A 374 -35.65 1.69 15.00
C TRP A 374 -36.99 0.98 14.76
N THR A 375 -37.39 0.15 15.72
CA THR A 375 -38.69 -0.53 15.72
C THR A 375 -39.34 -0.46 17.10
N VAL A 376 -40.67 -0.38 17.14
CA VAL A 376 -41.48 -0.54 18.36
C VAL A 376 -42.39 -1.75 18.15
N ASN A 377 -42.30 -2.74 19.02
CA ASN A 377 -43.01 -4.02 18.90
C ASN A 377 -42.84 -4.71 17.53
N GLY A 378 -41.68 -4.51 16.91
CA GLY A 378 -41.35 -5.03 15.58
C GLY A 378 -41.85 -4.18 14.40
N ALA A 379 -42.66 -3.14 14.64
CA ALA A 379 -43.06 -2.20 13.60
C ALA A 379 -41.97 -1.11 13.41
N PRO A 380 -41.54 -0.80 12.17
CA PRO A 380 -40.57 0.27 11.91
C PRO A 380 -41.06 1.64 12.40
N VAL A 381 -40.17 2.42 12.99
CA VAL A 381 -40.40 3.85 13.24
C VAL A 381 -40.01 4.62 11.98
N PRO A 382 -40.97 5.27 11.28
CA PRO A 382 -40.67 6.02 10.06
C PRO A 382 -39.90 7.30 10.36
N ASP A 383 -39.31 7.89 9.31
CA ASP A 383 -38.75 9.25 9.32
C ASP A 383 -37.69 9.54 10.40
N THR A 384 -36.98 8.50 10.85
CA THR A 384 -35.90 8.63 11.85
C THR A 384 -34.63 9.26 11.29
N ALA A 385 -34.52 9.46 9.97
CA ALA A 385 -33.39 10.13 9.30
C ALA A 385 -32.01 9.61 9.72
N ASN A 386 -31.86 8.28 9.87
CA ASN A 386 -30.63 7.63 10.36
C ASN A 386 -30.16 8.13 11.74
N SER A 387 -31.09 8.58 12.58
CA SER A 387 -30.80 9.14 13.91
C SER A 387 -30.28 8.08 14.87
N ARG A 388 -29.25 8.47 15.63
CA ARG A 388 -28.67 7.67 16.72
C ARG A 388 -29.41 7.88 18.04
N ASN A 389 -30.42 8.73 18.03
CA ASN A 389 -31.32 8.98 19.14
C ASN A 389 -32.77 8.68 18.74
N LEU A 390 -33.57 8.19 19.69
CA LEU A 390 -35.00 8.03 19.53
C LEU A 390 -35.71 8.63 20.75
N ASP A 391 -36.42 9.74 20.54
CA ASP A 391 -37.24 10.38 21.57
C ASP A 391 -38.58 9.65 21.71
N LEU A 392 -38.73 8.89 22.79
CA LEU A 392 -39.95 8.13 23.06
C LEU A 392 -41.16 9.03 23.36
N ALA A 393 -40.95 10.28 23.80
CA ALA A 393 -42.05 11.20 24.08
C ALA A 393 -42.82 11.59 22.80
N THR A 394 -42.21 11.43 21.64
CA THR A 394 -42.83 11.66 20.32
C THR A 394 -43.65 10.47 19.82
N LEU A 395 -43.61 9.34 20.53
CA LEU A 395 -44.23 8.08 20.15
C LEU A 395 -45.36 7.71 21.13
N ASP A 396 -46.41 7.02 20.66
CA ASP A 396 -47.48 6.47 21.52
C ASP A 396 -47.07 5.13 22.15
N VAL A 397 -45.92 5.12 22.85
CA VAL A 397 -45.40 3.91 23.51
C VAL A 397 -46.09 3.66 24.86
N ARG A 398 -46.29 2.39 25.18
CA ARG A 398 -46.96 1.92 26.40
C ARG A 398 -46.03 1.08 27.26
N PRO A 399 -46.27 1.02 28.59
CA PRO A 399 -45.54 0.10 29.45
C PRO A 399 -45.67 -1.35 28.94
N GLY A 400 -44.52 -2.01 28.77
CA GLY A 400 -44.40 -3.34 28.17
C GLY A 400 -44.01 -3.33 26.69
N ASP A 401 -44.11 -2.20 25.98
CA ASP A 401 -43.65 -2.10 24.60
C ASP A 401 -42.15 -2.34 24.50
N VAL A 402 -41.75 -2.96 23.40
CA VAL A 402 -40.35 -3.32 23.12
C VAL A 402 -39.82 -2.41 22.04
N VAL A 403 -38.84 -1.59 22.38
CA VAL A 403 -38.12 -0.74 21.42
C VAL A 403 -36.82 -1.44 21.06
N ARG A 404 -36.53 -1.59 19.76
CA ARG A 404 -35.29 -2.18 19.27
C ARG A 404 -34.64 -1.27 18.23
N VAL A 405 -33.34 -1.09 18.36
CA VAL A 405 -32.47 -0.50 17.34
C VAL A 405 -31.65 -1.59 16.65
N THR A 406 -31.44 -1.45 15.35
CA THR A 406 -30.50 -2.25 14.57
C THR A 406 -29.56 -1.31 13.85
N VAL A 407 -28.25 -1.51 14.05
CA VAL A 407 -27.16 -0.80 13.39
C VAL A 407 -26.45 -1.76 12.46
N GLN A 408 -26.31 -1.38 11.18
CA GLN A 408 -25.66 -2.18 10.16
C GLN A 408 -24.61 -1.36 9.39
N ASP A 409 -23.47 -1.96 9.10
CA ASP A 409 -22.50 -1.42 8.15
C ASP A 409 -22.96 -1.71 6.70
N PRO A 410 -23.29 -0.67 5.90
CA PRO A 410 -23.78 -0.86 4.54
C PRO A 410 -22.68 -1.19 3.52
N THR A 411 -21.39 -1.18 3.93
CA THR A 411 -20.20 -1.26 3.06
C THR A 411 -20.36 -2.19 1.84
N GLY A 412 -19.86 -1.72 0.69
CA GLY A 412 -19.74 -2.51 -0.52
C GLY A 412 -18.66 -3.58 -0.46
N PHE A 413 -17.75 -3.51 0.53
CA PHE A 413 -16.63 -4.44 0.67
C PHE A 413 -17.04 -5.85 1.10
N VAL A 414 -18.28 -6.03 1.57
CA VAL A 414 -18.80 -7.32 2.02
C VAL A 414 -20.08 -7.68 1.29
N ARG A 415 -20.06 -8.78 0.53
CA ARG A 415 -21.21 -9.33 -0.20
C ARG A 415 -21.84 -10.54 0.46
N ASP A 416 -21.10 -11.27 1.30
CA ASP A 416 -21.67 -12.43 2.00
C ASP A 416 -22.78 -12.00 2.99
N PRO A 417 -24.05 -12.39 2.79
CA PRO A 417 -25.15 -12.06 3.70
C PRO A 417 -24.94 -12.57 5.13
N ALA A 418 -24.23 -13.69 5.30
CA ALA A 418 -23.93 -14.24 6.63
C ALA A 418 -22.99 -13.32 7.42
N ILE A 419 -22.07 -12.63 6.72
CA ILE A 419 -21.20 -11.62 7.31
C ILE A 419 -21.98 -10.31 7.50
N ARG A 420 -22.72 -9.85 6.47
CA ARG A 420 -23.49 -8.59 6.52
C ARG A 420 -24.51 -8.56 7.66
N THR A 421 -25.20 -9.67 7.90
CA THR A 421 -26.20 -9.81 8.99
C THR A 421 -25.59 -10.33 10.29
N GLY A 422 -24.31 -10.74 10.25
CA GLY A 422 -23.56 -11.24 11.38
C GLY A 422 -23.07 -10.13 12.32
N PRO A 423 -22.61 -10.50 13.53
CA PRO A 423 -22.25 -9.56 14.58
C PRO A 423 -21.11 -8.59 14.21
N ALA A 424 -20.25 -8.96 13.26
CA ALA A 424 -19.15 -8.13 12.79
C ALA A 424 -19.60 -6.88 12.02
N LEU A 425 -20.78 -6.91 11.38
CA LEU A 425 -21.32 -5.77 10.62
C LEU A 425 -22.71 -5.34 11.07
N THR A 426 -23.44 -6.15 11.83
CA THR A 426 -24.77 -5.82 12.35
C THR A 426 -24.83 -6.03 13.87
N GLN A 427 -25.37 -5.06 14.60
CA GLN A 427 -25.63 -5.12 16.04
C GLN A 427 -27.01 -4.58 16.36
N SER A 428 -27.67 -5.14 17.37
CA SER A 428 -28.97 -4.62 17.85
C SER A 428 -28.96 -4.43 19.37
N ARG A 429 -29.78 -3.48 19.85
CA ARG A 429 -30.09 -3.29 21.27
C ARG A 429 -31.59 -3.21 21.45
N GLN A 430 -32.07 -3.60 22.62
CA GLN A 430 -33.49 -3.67 22.92
C GLN A 430 -33.76 -3.16 24.33
N TRP A 431 -34.84 -2.39 24.46
CA TRP A 431 -35.35 -1.85 25.72
C TRP A 431 -36.82 -2.21 25.87
N THR A 432 -37.26 -2.34 27.12
CA THR A 432 -38.68 -2.47 27.45
C THR A 432 -39.14 -1.17 28.10
N VAL A 433 -40.25 -0.62 27.62
CA VAL A 433 -40.83 0.60 28.19
C VAL A 433 -41.48 0.29 29.55
N GLY A 434 -41.13 1.07 30.56
CA GLY A 434 -41.63 0.99 31.92
C GLY A 434 -42.86 1.88 32.16
N ALA A 435 -43.48 1.73 33.33
CA ALA A 435 -44.65 2.50 33.73
C ALA A 435 -44.32 3.93 34.19
N GLU A 436 -43.15 4.09 34.82
CA GLU A 436 -42.74 5.36 35.42
C GLU A 436 -41.80 6.12 34.48
N PRO A 437 -41.95 7.46 34.34
CA PRO A 437 -40.98 8.28 33.63
C PRO A 437 -39.65 8.32 34.39
N THR A 438 -38.53 8.36 33.68
CA THR A 438 -37.23 8.58 34.32
C THR A 438 -37.14 10.04 34.76
N VAL A 439 -36.74 10.28 36.00
CA VAL A 439 -36.51 11.66 36.48
C VAL A 439 -35.28 12.22 35.75
N PRO A 440 -35.40 13.35 35.01
CA PRO A 440 -34.27 13.97 34.36
C PRO A 440 -33.21 14.38 35.37
N ALA A 441 -31.95 14.03 35.09
CA ALA A 441 -30.81 14.52 35.84
C ALA A 441 -30.07 15.60 35.02
N PRO A 442 -29.50 16.63 35.67
CA PRO A 442 -28.59 17.54 34.98
C PRO A 442 -27.42 16.76 34.37
N VAL A 443 -27.14 17.02 33.10
CA VAL A 443 -26.01 16.44 32.37
C VAL A 443 -25.18 17.59 31.82
N GLN A 444 -23.86 17.55 32.02
CA GLN A 444 -22.96 18.54 31.44
C GLN A 444 -22.99 18.44 29.91
N VAL A 445 -23.10 19.57 29.22
CA VAL A 445 -22.94 19.66 27.77
C VAL A 445 -21.47 19.38 27.44
N ALA A 446 -21.20 18.28 26.75
CA ALA A 446 -19.83 17.93 26.35
C ALA A 446 -19.82 17.02 25.12
N ILE A 447 -18.74 17.13 24.35
CA ILE A 447 -18.36 16.17 23.30
C ILE A 447 -17.54 15.06 23.96
N THR A 448 -18.08 13.84 23.96
CA THR A 448 -17.51 12.67 24.64
C THR A 448 -16.54 11.87 23.78
N ALA A 449 -16.71 11.90 22.45
CA ALA A 449 -15.78 11.38 21.46
C ALA A 449 -15.91 12.15 20.15
N SER A 450 -14.92 12.06 19.28
CA SER A 450 -14.97 12.70 17.96
C SER A 450 -13.92 12.11 17.01
N THR A 451 -14.00 12.47 15.73
CA THR A 451 -12.85 12.34 14.82
C THR A 451 -11.62 13.00 15.46
N GLN A 452 -10.44 12.38 15.30
CA GLN A 452 -9.19 12.82 15.96
C GLN A 452 -8.90 14.31 15.68
N THR A 453 -8.34 15.01 16.67
CA THR A 453 -7.94 16.43 16.58
C THR A 453 -6.45 16.60 16.87
N ASP A 454 -5.66 15.54 16.65
CA ASP A 454 -4.22 15.43 16.96
C ASP A 454 -3.32 16.21 15.99
N GLY A 455 -3.88 17.12 15.20
CA GLY A 455 -3.20 17.92 14.20
C GLY A 455 -3.21 17.32 12.79
N ARG A 456 -3.70 16.08 12.61
CA ARG A 456 -3.95 15.51 11.28
C ARG A 456 -5.20 16.13 10.67
N ALA A 457 -5.09 16.52 9.40
CA ALA A 457 -6.25 16.96 8.64
C ALA A 457 -7.16 15.77 8.31
N VAL A 458 -8.47 16.04 8.22
CA VAL A 458 -9.45 15.10 7.66
C VAL A 458 -9.55 15.32 6.15
N GLY A 459 -9.78 14.27 5.37
CA GLY A 459 -9.94 14.37 3.93
C GLY A 459 -11.27 15.04 3.53
N GLY A 460 -11.34 15.60 2.33
CA GLY A 460 -12.55 16.25 1.82
C GLY A 460 -13.70 15.29 1.51
N GLN A 461 -13.44 13.98 1.57
CA GLN A 461 -14.42 12.91 1.43
C GLN A 461 -14.75 12.21 2.76
N ASP A 462 -14.19 12.68 3.88
CA ASP A 462 -14.37 12.03 5.18
C ASP A 462 -15.77 12.30 5.76
N VAL A 463 -16.26 11.35 6.55
CA VAL A 463 -17.37 11.54 7.48
C VAL A 463 -16.78 11.94 8.84
N VAL A 464 -17.01 13.19 9.24
CA VAL A 464 -16.56 13.72 10.52
C VAL A 464 -17.66 13.56 11.56
N TYR A 465 -17.33 13.11 12.78
CA TYR A 465 -18.31 12.85 13.82
C TYR A 465 -17.99 13.53 15.16
N VAL A 466 -19.06 13.74 15.94
CA VAL A 466 -19.01 14.02 17.38
C VAL A 466 -20.00 13.14 18.14
N GLU A 467 -19.57 12.59 19.26
CA GLU A 467 -20.45 11.94 20.23
C GLU A 467 -20.66 12.91 21.40
N THR A 468 -21.83 12.83 22.04
CA THR A 468 -22.22 13.80 23.06
C THR A 468 -22.58 13.12 24.35
N THR A 469 -22.66 13.87 25.44
CA THR A 469 -23.36 13.41 26.62
C THR A 469 -24.86 13.18 26.34
N HIS A 470 -25.51 12.38 27.19
CA HIS A 470 -26.87 11.88 26.95
C HIS A 470 -27.85 12.26 28.06
N PRO A 471 -28.48 13.46 28.00
CA PRO A 471 -29.65 13.75 28.81
C PRO A 471 -30.75 12.71 28.57
N THR A 472 -31.49 12.37 29.62
CA THR A 472 -32.52 11.31 29.52
C THR A 472 -33.79 11.78 28.82
N ASP A 473 -34.00 13.08 28.67
CA ASP A 473 -35.27 13.72 28.29
C ASP A 473 -35.18 14.61 27.04
N ARG A 474 -33.98 14.76 26.46
CA ARG A 474 -33.74 15.57 25.25
C ARG A 474 -32.45 15.17 24.55
N VAL A 475 -32.36 15.53 23.28
CA VAL A 475 -31.13 15.38 22.47
C VAL A 475 -30.40 16.73 22.45
N LEU A 476 -29.09 16.74 22.71
CA LEU A 476 -28.28 17.95 22.59
C LEU A 476 -28.16 18.39 21.13
N GLU A 477 -28.10 19.69 20.88
CA GLU A 477 -28.03 20.26 19.52
C GLU A 477 -26.59 20.31 19.03
N VAL A 478 -26.34 19.85 17.79
CA VAL A 478 -25.04 19.91 17.10
C VAL A 478 -25.12 20.90 15.95
N THR A 479 -24.42 22.02 16.09
CA THR A 479 -24.23 22.99 15.01
C THR A 479 -22.88 22.75 14.32
N TRP A 480 -22.92 22.47 13.02
CA TRP A 480 -21.74 22.40 12.16
C TRP A 480 -21.47 23.76 11.51
N ARG A 481 -20.20 24.17 11.50
CA ARG A 481 -19.73 25.36 10.78
C ARG A 481 -18.56 24.99 9.89
N LEU A 482 -18.63 25.39 8.63
CA LEU A 482 -17.54 25.30 7.66
C LEU A 482 -17.08 26.72 7.31
N ASP A 483 -15.81 27.02 7.53
CA ASP A 483 -15.22 28.35 7.36
C ASP A 483 -16.01 29.46 8.07
N GLY A 484 -16.55 29.13 9.24
CA GLY A 484 -17.38 30.02 10.06
C GLY A 484 -18.86 30.10 9.65
N ALA A 485 -19.24 29.60 8.47
CA ALA A 485 -20.63 29.56 8.01
C ALA A 485 -21.35 28.32 8.53
N VAL A 486 -22.59 28.45 9.01
CA VAL A 486 -23.39 27.32 9.48
C VAL A 486 -23.76 26.41 8.31
N VAL A 487 -23.47 25.12 8.46
CA VAL A 487 -23.91 24.07 7.52
C VAL A 487 -25.31 23.60 7.96
N PRO A 488 -26.30 23.52 7.05
CA PRO A 488 -27.62 23.03 7.39
C PRO A 488 -27.58 21.63 8.02
N ASN A 489 -28.14 21.50 9.23
CA ASN A 489 -28.25 20.22 9.94
C ASN A 489 -29.71 19.96 10.38
N PRO A 490 -30.66 19.80 9.43
CA PRO A 490 -32.10 19.78 9.73
C PRO A 490 -32.54 18.58 10.59
N HIS A 491 -31.72 17.53 10.69
CA HIS A 491 -31.99 16.33 11.47
C HIS A 491 -31.14 16.24 12.75
N ASN A 492 -30.42 17.32 13.10
CA ASN A 492 -29.51 17.33 14.25
C ASN A 492 -28.52 16.15 14.24
N SER A 493 -27.96 15.84 13.06
CA SER A 493 -26.99 14.78 12.88
C SER A 493 -25.70 15.08 13.64
N ARG A 494 -25.17 14.02 14.25
CA ARG A 494 -23.86 13.99 14.91
C ARG A 494 -22.70 13.68 13.96
N ASN A 495 -23.01 13.39 12.71
CA ASN A 495 -22.07 13.10 11.65
C ASN A 495 -22.25 14.10 10.50
N LEU A 496 -21.15 14.48 9.85
CA LEU A 496 -21.12 15.31 8.66
C LEU A 496 -20.29 14.64 7.57
N ASP A 497 -20.96 14.21 6.51
CA ASP A 497 -20.34 13.74 5.27
C ASP A 497 -19.81 14.94 4.47
N LEU A 498 -18.48 15.09 4.44
CA LEU A 498 -17.82 16.18 3.69
C LEU A 498 -17.89 15.96 2.17
N GLY A 499 -17.91 14.69 1.72
CA GLY A 499 -18.04 14.36 0.30
C GLY A 499 -19.36 14.85 -0.29
N ALA A 500 -20.43 14.81 0.50
CA ALA A 500 -21.74 15.35 0.12
C ALA A 500 -21.74 16.88 -0.07
N LEU A 501 -20.81 17.61 0.59
CA LEU A 501 -20.73 19.07 0.49
C LEU A 501 -20.03 19.55 -0.79
N ARG A 502 -19.27 18.67 -1.48
CA ARG A 502 -18.52 18.99 -2.72
C ARG A 502 -17.69 20.27 -2.58
N LEU A 503 -16.84 20.27 -1.56
CA LEU A 503 -15.97 21.41 -1.26
C LEU A 503 -15.08 21.76 -2.47
N PRO A 504 -14.78 23.04 -2.70
CA PRO A 504 -13.74 23.42 -3.65
C PRO A 504 -12.37 22.94 -3.16
N ALA A 505 -11.41 22.80 -4.07
CA ALA A 505 -10.05 22.42 -3.67
C ALA A 505 -9.45 23.47 -2.72
N GLY A 506 -8.80 23.01 -1.65
CA GLY A 506 -8.15 23.87 -0.67
C GLY A 506 -8.25 23.39 0.77
N SER A 507 -7.80 24.26 1.69
CA SER A 507 -7.92 24.06 3.13
C SER A 507 -9.17 24.72 3.65
N HIS A 508 -9.97 23.97 4.43
CA HIS A 508 -11.16 24.49 5.11
C HIS A 508 -11.07 24.26 6.62
N GLN A 509 -11.80 25.06 7.39
CA GLN A 509 -11.95 24.86 8.82
C GLN A 509 -13.36 24.34 9.12
N LEU A 510 -13.45 23.14 9.69
CA LEU A 510 -14.71 22.57 10.16
C LEU A 510 -14.80 22.69 11.68
N THR A 511 -15.92 23.14 12.21
CA THR A 511 -16.19 23.16 13.66
C THR A 511 -17.55 22.57 13.98
N ALA A 512 -17.60 21.64 14.93
CA ALA A 512 -18.83 21.19 15.57
C ALA A 512 -18.98 21.92 16.91
N THR A 513 -20.19 22.36 17.24
CA THR A 513 -20.53 22.93 18.55
C THR A 513 -21.76 22.25 19.10
N VAL A 514 -21.67 21.77 20.32
CA VAL A 514 -22.75 21.11 21.05
C VAL A 514 -23.32 22.07 22.09
N THR A 515 -24.64 22.24 22.10
CA THR A 515 -25.38 23.09 23.04
C THR A 515 -26.59 22.36 23.62
N ASP A 516 -27.08 22.81 24.77
CA ASP A 516 -28.35 22.34 25.32
C ASP A 516 -29.52 23.14 24.73
N PRO A 517 -30.46 22.52 24.00
CA PRO A 517 -31.63 23.24 23.49
C PRO A 517 -32.56 23.76 24.61
N ALA A 518 -32.47 23.21 25.82
CA ALA A 518 -33.21 23.72 26.99
C ALA A 518 -32.55 24.95 27.63
N ASP A 519 -31.27 25.22 27.33
CA ASP A 519 -30.53 26.41 27.76
C ASP A 519 -29.59 26.93 26.65
N PRO A 520 -30.13 27.52 25.57
CA PRO A 520 -29.32 27.93 24.40
C PRO A 520 -28.25 29.00 24.69
N GLY A 521 -28.35 29.67 25.85
CA GLY A 521 -27.37 30.66 26.31
C GLY A 521 -26.39 30.12 27.36
N GLY A 522 -26.49 28.84 27.71
CA GLY A 522 -25.67 28.17 28.71
C GLY A 522 -24.33 27.65 28.17
N ASP A 523 -23.85 26.56 28.79
CA ASP A 523 -22.57 25.92 28.45
C ASP A 523 -22.60 25.30 27.04
N SER A 524 -21.46 25.33 26.36
CA SER A 524 -21.24 24.64 25.08
C SER A 524 -19.88 23.97 25.03
N ASP A 525 -19.73 22.97 24.15
CA ASP A 525 -18.44 22.35 23.85
C ASP A 525 -18.24 22.30 22.33
N SER A 526 -17.00 22.48 21.88
CA SER A 526 -16.68 22.56 20.46
C SER A 526 -15.43 21.77 20.10
N ARG A 527 -15.39 21.24 18.87
CA ARG A 527 -14.20 20.65 18.25
C ARG A 527 -14.00 21.24 16.87
N THR A 528 -12.75 21.41 16.48
CA THR A 528 -12.37 22.01 15.20
C THR A 528 -11.35 21.12 14.49
N TRP A 529 -11.53 20.96 13.18
CA TRP A 529 -10.66 20.20 12.30
C TRP A 529 -10.23 21.07 11.12
N THR A 530 -9.03 20.79 10.63
CA THR A 530 -8.62 21.22 9.30
C THR A 530 -9.08 20.18 8.31
N VAL A 531 -9.83 20.60 7.29
CA VAL A 531 -10.21 19.74 6.16
C VAL A 531 -9.19 19.95 5.05
N ASP A 532 -8.61 18.85 4.59
CA ASP A 532 -7.82 18.78 3.38
C ASP A 532 -8.65 18.36 2.20
N ASN A 533 -8.84 19.28 1.26
CA ASN A 533 -9.48 18.96 -0.01
C ASN A 533 -8.54 19.30 -1.18
N VAL A 534 -7.23 19.24 -0.96
CA VAL A 534 -6.23 19.27 -2.02
C VAL A 534 -5.89 17.84 -2.39
N GLU A 535 -5.80 17.56 -3.70
CA GLU A 535 -5.38 16.25 -4.19
C GLU A 535 -3.86 16.13 -4.12
N ALA A 536 -3.37 14.98 -3.65
CA ALA A 536 -1.95 14.63 -3.71
C ALA A 536 -1.46 14.57 -5.16
N GLY A 537 -0.35 15.24 -5.45
CA GLY A 537 0.31 15.22 -6.76
C GLY A 537 1.38 14.14 -6.85
N THR A 538 1.77 13.79 -8.08
CA THR A 538 2.98 12.98 -8.33
C THR A 538 3.73 13.46 -9.54
N THR A 539 5.06 13.50 -9.46
CA THR A 539 5.91 13.74 -10.63
C THR A 539 6.68 12.48 -11.00
N ALA A 540 6.52 12.01 -12.25
CA ALA A 540 7.31 10.91 -12.79
C ALA A 540 8.60 11.43 -13.46
N THR A 541 9.74 10.91 -13.04
CA THR A 541 11.05 11.17 -13.66
C THR A 541 11.52 9.95 -14.44
N LEU A 542 11.61 10.08 -15.77
CA LEU A 542 11.97 8.97 -16.66
C LEU A 542 13.44 9.03 -17.09
N SER A 543 14.04 7.86 -17.35
CA SER A 543 15.34 7.79 -18.03
C SER A 543 15.30 8.48 -19.41
N PRO A 544 16.43 8.98 -19.94
CA PRO A 544 16.45 9.59 -21.27
C PRO A 544 15.95 8.66 -22.38
N PRO A 545 14.99 9.09 -23.22
CA PRO A 545 14.49 8.27 -24.33
C PRO A 545 15.37 8.37 -25.58
N LEU A 546 15.15 7.46 -26.53
CA LEU A 546 15.70 7.55 -27.89
C LEU A 546 15.15 8.76 -28.64
N THR A 547 13.84 8.98 -28.48
CA THR A 547 13.08 10.13 -28.96
C THR A 547 11.73 10.17 -28.24
N THR A 548 11.12 11.34 -28.21
CA THR A 548 9.73 11.53 -27.76
C THR A 548 8.85 11.73 -28.99
N LEU A 549 7.72 11.03 -29.02
CA LEU A 549 6.74 11.14 -30.09
C LEU A 549 5.78 12.30 -29.80
N ALA A 550 5.35 13.00 -30.85
CA ALA A 550 4.41 14.10 -30.71
C ALA A 550 3.01 13.58 -30.36
N GLY A 551 2.36 14.20 -29.38
CA GLY A 551 1.01 13.84 -28.92
C GLY A 551 0.60 14.64 -27.69
N ASN A 552 -0.62 14.43 -27.22
CA ASN A 552 -1.14 15.07 -26.00
C ASN A 552 -0.70 14.33 -24.72
N VAL A 553 -0.37 13.05 -24.83
CA VAL A 553 0.18 12.24 -23.74
C VAL A 553 1.69 12.09 -24.01
N PRO A 554 2.57 12.37 -23.02
CA PRO A 554 4.00 12.15 -23.19
C PRO A 554 4.28 10.71 -23.63
N HIS A 555 4.98 10.54 -24.76
CA HIS A 555 5.21 9.22 -25.34
C HIS A 555 6.67 9.05 -25.71
N ASN A 556 7.39 8.32 -24.87
CA ASN A 556 8.82 8.09 -25.01
C ASN A 556 9.11 6.71 -25.61
N VAL A 557 10.18 6.62 -26.40
CA VAL A 557 10.62 5.35 -27.00
C VAL A 557 12.00 4.97 -26.47
N TYR A 558 12.17 3.71 -26.11
CA TYR A 558 13.36 3.16 -25.47
C TYR A 558 13.82 1.87 -26.15
N PHE A 559 15.10 1.54 -25.96
CA PHE A 559 15.63 0.21 -26.24
C PHE A 559 15.75 -0.57 -24.92
N GLU A 560 15.20 -1.79 -24.89
CA GLU A 560 15.33 -2.81 -23.82
C GLU A 560 14.84 -2.44 -22.42
N ARG A 561 14.81 -1.15 -22.06
CA ARG A 561 14.51 -0.73 -20.69
C ARG A 561 14.27 0.77 -20.57
N PHE A 562 13.56 1.13 -19.52
CA PHE A 562 13.52 2.49 -18.99
C PHE A 562 13.43 2.46 -17.47
N THR A 563 13.77 3.57 -16.82
CA THR A 563 13.58 3.73 -15.37
C THR A 563 12.56 4.81 -15.07
N MET A 564 11.83 4.66 -13.96
CA MET A 564 10.88 5.64 -13.45
C MET A 564 11.15 5.94 -11.96
N GLY A 565 11.51 7.18 -11.67
CA GLY A 565 11.37 7.79 -10.34
C GLY A 565 9.94 8.29 -10.18
N LEU A 566 9.33 8.12 -9.01
CA LEU A 566 8.06 8.74 -8.67
C LEU A 566 8.25 9.56 -7.39
N ASP A 567 7.88 10.84 -7.46
CA ASP A 567 7.97 11.78 -6.34
C ASP A 567 6.55 12.23 -5.96
N PRO A 568 5.89 11.53 -5.01
CA PRO A 568 4.59 11.91 -4.50
C PRO A 568 4.73 13.12 -3.57
N VAL A 569 3.94 14.15 -3.82
CA VAL A 569 3.99 15.43 -3.11
C VAL A 569 2.60 15.85 -2.68
N ASP A 570 2.54 16.54 -1.55
CA ASP A 570 1.32 17.10 -0.99
C ASP A 570 1.58 18.54 -0.52
N ASP A 571 0.53 19.36 -0.37
CA ASP A 571 0.66 20.73 0.11
C ASP A 571 0.81 20.81 1.64
N ARG A 572 0.74 19.66 2.34
CA ARG A 572 0.89 19.55 3.79
C ARG A 572 1.96 18.55 4.23
N PRO A 573 2.46 18.69 5.48
CA PRO A 573 3.35 17.70 6.06
C PRO A 573 2.63 16.36 6.24
N GLY A 574 3.26 15.29 5.79
CA GLY A 574 2.72 13.94 5.89
C GLY A 574 3.54 12.99 5.03
N PHE A 575 3.31 11.70 5.19
CA PHE A 575 3.84 10.73 4.25
C PHE A 575 2.89 10.61 3.07
N THR A 576 3.38 10.86 1.86
CA THR A 576 2.61 10.72 0.63
C THR A 576 2.99 9.41 -0.05
N VAL A 577 1.99 8.57 -0.32
CA VAL A 577 2.17 7.29 -1.01
C VAL A 577 2.07 7.52 -2.51
N GLY A 578 3.06 7.07 -3.27
CA GLY A 578 2.99 7.04 -4.73
C GLY A 578 2.49 5.69 -5.21
N GLU A 579 1.62 5.69 -6.23
CA GLU A 579 1.21 4.46 -6.91
C GLU A 579 1.36 4.61 -8.42
N PHE A 580 1.54 3.49 -9.11
CA PHE A 580 1.44 3.43 -10.57
C PHE A 580 0.73 2.15 -11.01
N ARG A 581 0.24 2.13 -12.24
CA ARG A 581 -0.27 0.91 -12.88
C ARG A 581 0.17 0.82 -14.33
N LEU A 582 0.43 -0.40 -14.78
CA LEU A 582 0.87 -0.70 -16.14
C LEU A 582 -0.33 -1.18 -16.95
N ASP A 583 -0.58 -0.58 -18.11
CA ASP A 583 -1.62 -0.99 -19.06
C ASP A 583 -3.03 -1.12 -18.43
N ARG A 584 -3.29 -0.27 -17.44
CA ARG A 584 -4.51 -0.25 -16.60
C ARG A 584 -4.70 -1.50 -15.72
N ASP A 585 -3.67 -2.32 -15.57
CA ASP A 585 -3.67 -3.54 -14.77
C ASP A 585 -3.19 -3.27 -13.34
N GLY A 586 -4.13 -2.90 -12.47
CA GLY A 586 -3.95 -2.89 -11.01
C GLY A 586 -3.04 -1.79 -10.45
N TRP A 587 -3.48 -1.12 -9.39
CA TRP A 587 -2.61 -0.15 -8.71
C TRP A 587 -1.50 -0.85 -7.92
N PHE A 588 -0.26 -0.42 -8.17
CA PHE A 588 0.96 -0.88 -7.53
C PHE A 588 1.60 0.25 -6.73
N ASN A 589 1.82 0.01 -5.44
CA ASN A 589 2.48 0.93 -4.52
C ASN A 589 3.96 1.08 -4.91
N TYR A 590 4.36 2.31 -5.18
CA TYR A 590 5.73 2.66 -5.51
C TYR A 590 6.58 2.72 -4.24
N PHE A 591 7.52 1.80 -4.11
CA PHE A 591 8.48 1.77 -3.01
C PHE A 591 9.93 2.03 -3.50
N GLY A 592 10.11 2.46 -4.75
CA GLY A 592 11.43 2.49 -5.40
C GLY A 592 11.90 1.08 -5.80
N TRP A 593 13.20 0.91 -6.00
CA TRP A 593 13.76 -0.37 -6.46
C TRP A 593 14.03 -1.35 -5.31
N PRO A 594 13.63 -2.63 -5.42
CA PRO A 594 13.91 -3.67 -4.42
C PRO A 594 15.41 -3.83 -4.12
N ASP A 595 15.75 -4.10 -2.85
CA ASP A 595 17.13 -4.33 -2.37
C ASP A 595 18.13 -3.24 -2.82
N ALA A 596 17.64 -2.00 -2.95
CA ALA A 596 18.44 -0.83 -3.30
C ALA A 596 18.14 0.34 -2.36
N PRO A 597 19.04 1.33 -2.27
CA PRO A 597 18.80 2.52 -1.46
C PRO A 597 17.49 3.22 -1.83
N ALA A 598 16.83 3.78 -0.83
CA ALA A 598 15.62 4.59 -1.02
C ALA A 598 15.84 5.68 -2.08
N GLY A 599 14.84 5.89 -2.94
CA GLY A 599 14.91 6.82 -4.07
C GLY A 599 15.53 6.24 -5.35
N THR A 600 16.00 4.99 -5.34
CA THR A 600 16.43 4.31 -6.58
C THR A 600 15.22 4.14 -7.52
N PRO A 601 15.26 4.66 -8.77
CA PRO A 601 14.18 4.53 -9.72
C PRO A 601 13.80 3.07 -10.03
N PHE A 602 12.52 2.82 -10.28
CA PHE A 602 12.02 1.52 -10.67
C PHE A 602 12.45 1.20 -12.11
N LEU A 603 13.06 0.04 -12.35
CA LEU A 603 13.55 -0.38 -13.66
C LEU A 603 12.52 -1.29 -14.34
N PHE A 604 12.17 -0.95 -15.57
CA PHE A 604 11.28 -1.73 -16.42
C PHE A 604 12.07 -2.39 -17.55
N THR A 605 11.84 -3.68 -17.79
CA THR A 605 12.42 -4.42 -18.92
C THR A 605 11.38 -5.39 -19.52
N PRO A 606 11.52 -5.83 -20.79
CA PRO A 606 10.60 -6.75 -21.43
C PRO A 606 10.31 -8.04 -20.65
N THR A 607 11.29 -8.54 -19.88
CA THR A 607 11.18 -9.80 -19.12
C THR A 607 11.32 -9.60 -17.60
N GLY A 608 11.37 -8.35 -17.15
CA GLY A 608 11.71 -7.99 -15.78
C GLY A 608 13.17 -8.24 -15.39
N THR A 609 13.50 -7.93 -14.14
CA THR A 609 14.83 -8.10 -13.54
C THR A 609 14.73 -9.03 -12.34
N VAL A 610 15.62 -10.03 -12.29
CA VAL A 610 15.67 -10.99 -11.18
C VAL A 610 16.43 -10.39 -10.00
N ILE A 611 15.75 -10.28 -8.85
CA ILE A 611 16.32 -9.85 -7.57
C ILE A 611 15.94 -10.89 -6.53
N LYS A 612 16.95 -11.51 -5.90
CA LYS A 612 16.78 -12.55 -4.87
C LYS A 612 15.69 -13.57 -5.24
N SER A 613 15.76 -14.07 -6.47
CA SER A 613 14.87 -15.09 -7.06
C SER A 613 13.42 -14.66 -7.28
N LEU A 614 13.14 -13.36 -7.38
CA LEU A 614 11.86 -12.81 -7.86
C LEU A 614 12.10 -11.84 -9.02
N VAL A 615 11.15 -11.78 -9.95
CA VAL A 615 11.17 -10.88 -11.09
C VAL A 615 10.44 -9.60 -10.72
N TYR A 616 11.04 -8.44 -10.99
CA TYR A 616 10.44 -7.11 -10.82
C TYR A 616 10.54 -6.29 -12.10
N GLY A 617 9.56 -5.40 -12.32
CA GLY A 617 9.55 -4.49 -13.48
C GLY A 617 9.39 -5.20 -14.82
N ASN A 618 8.67 -6.31 -14.82
CA ASN A 618 8.33 -7.03 -16.03
C ASN A 618 7.25 -6.28 -16.83
N LEU A 619 7.57 -5.98 -18.09
CA LEU A 619 6.62 -5.42 -19.06
C LEU A 619 5.86 -6.52 -19.84
N GLY A 620 6.32 -7.77 -19.73
CA GLY A 620 5.78 -8.91 -20.44
C GLY A 620 4.53 -9.52 -19.82
N SER A 621 4.20 -10.74 -20.23
CA SER A 621 3.02 -11.45 -19.73
C SER A 621 3.13 -11.81 -18.24
N GLY A 622 1.99 -11.76 -17.53
CA GLY A 622 1.88 -12.16 -16.11
C GLY A 622 2.21 -11.06 -15.08
N GLY A 623 2.29 -9.80 -15.51
CA GLY A 623 2.33 -8.63 -14.63
C GLY A 623 3.72 -8.21 -14.13
N LEU A 624 3.73 -7.14 -13.31
CA LEU A 624 4.93 -6.42 -12.86
C LEU A 624 5.90 -7.26 -12.01
N SER A 625 5.37 -8.22 -11.25
CA SER A 625 6.12 -9.05 -10.30
C SER A 625 5.76 -10.52 -10.48
N LYS A 626 6.75 -11.42 -10.50
CA LYS A 626 6.56 -12.87 -10.71
C LYS A 626 7.63 -13.73 -10.04
N ALA A 627 7.38 -15.03 -9.91
CA ALA A 627 8.43 -16.00 -9.60
C ALA A 627 9.31 -16.26 -10.83
N VAL A 628 10.59 -16.56 -10.62
CA VAL A 628 11.58 -16.74 -11.70
C VAL A 628 11.32 -17.92 -12.63
N PHE A 629 10.51 -18.89 -12.19
CA PHE A 629 10.16 -20.08 -12.97
C PHE A 629 8.85 -19.91 -13.75
N GLU A 630 8.10 -18.83 -13.53
CA GLU A 630 6.89 -18.55 -14.30
C GLU A 630 7.28 -18.00 -15.66
N GLU A 631 6.91 -18.70 -16.74
CA GLU A 631 7.22 -18.29 -18.10
C GLU A 631 6.67 -16.88 -18.41
N THR A 632 7.42 -16.12 -19.20
CA THR A 632 7.06 -14.76 -19.62
C THR A 632 7.32 -14.58 -21.11
N GLU A 633 6.34 -14.00 -21.79
CA GLU A 633 6.53 -13.48 -23.13
C GLU A 633 7.08 -12.05 -23.00
N PRO A 634 8.19 -11.70 -23.68
CA PRO A 634 8.78 -10.37 -23.57
C PRO A 634 7.80 -9.25 -23.96
N GLY A 635 7.65 -8.26 -23.08
CA GLY A 635 6.83 -7.07 -23.29
C GLY A 635 7.51 -6.03 -24.17
N TYR A 636 7.78 -6.36 -25.44
CA TYR A 636 8.11 -5.33 -26.43
C TYR A 636 6.82 -4.71 -26.98
N GLY A 637 6.81 -3.40 -27.14
CA GLY A 637 5.62 -2.68 -27.57
C GLY A 637 5.39 -1.41 -26.76
N THR A 638 4.19 -0.87 -26.89
CA THR A 638 3.78 0.37 -26.21
C THR A 638 3.01 0.04 -24.94
N HIS A 639 3.52 0.57 -23.83
CA HIS A 639 2.90 0.47 -22.52
C HIS A 639 2.37 1.82 -22.07
N THR A 640 1.19 1.80 -21.46
CA THR A 640 0.60 2.94 -20.78
C THR A 640 0.94 2.85 -19.30
N VAL A 641 1.48 3.91 -18.71
CA VAL A 641 1.75 3.98 -17.28
C VAL A 641 0.94 5.15 -16.72
N GLU A 642 0.03 4.83 -15.81
CA GLU A 642 -0.69 5.81 -15.02
C GLU A 642 -0.06 5.88 -13.63
N HIS A 643 0.03 7.07 -13.04
CA HIS A 643 0.56 7.27 -11.70
C HIS A 643 -0.23 8.32 -10.92
N ARG A 644 -0.27 8.18 -9.59
CA ARG A 644 -1.02 9.07 -8.69
C ARG A 644 -0.42 9.08 -7.28
N GLY A 645 -0.78 10.09 -6.51
CA GLY A 645 -0.43 10.22 -5.09
C GLY A 645 -1.61 9.91 -4.16
N ILE A 646 -1.31 9.53 -2.93
CA ILE A 646 -2.25 9.45 -1.81
C ILE A 646 -1.63 10.19 -0.62
N ASP A 647 -2.30 11.22 -0.11
CA ASP A 647 -1.79 11.99 1.03
C ASP A 647 -2.11 11.31 2.39
N ALA A 648 -1.62 11.92 3.47
CA ALA A 648 -1.83 11.42 4.83
C ALA A 648 -3.26 11.60 5.37
N ALA A 649 -4.05 12.50 4.75
CA ALA A 649 -5.49 12.67 5.00
C ALA A 649 -6.32 11.59 4.27
N GLY A 650 -5.71 10.89 3.31
CA GLY A 650 -6.32 9.84 2.51
C GLY A 650 -6.95 10.33 1.22
N ASN A 651 -6.69 11.56 0.76
CA ASN A 651 -7.13 12.00 -0.57
C ASN A 651 -6.30 11.29 -1.63
N ILE A 652 -6.97 10.80 -2.67
CA ILE A 652 -6.33 10.14 -3.81
C ILE A 652 -6.31 11.12 -4.97
N GLY A 653 -5.12 11.41 -5.49
CA GLY A 653 -4.96 12.29 -6.64
C GLY A 653 -5.49 11.69 -7.94
N SER A 654 -5.97 12.57 -8.82
CA SER A 654 -6.26 12.24 -10.21
C SER A 654 -5.01 11.67 -10.90
N PRO A 655 -5.12 10.57 -11.65
CA PRO A 655 -3.94 9.96 -12.25
C PRO A 655 -3.43 10.74 -13.46
N ASP A 656 -2.12 10.95 -13.50
CA ASP A 656 -1.40 11.38 -14.69
C ASP A 656 -0.99 10.15 -15.52
N GLU A 657 -0.82 10.32 -16.84
CA GLU A 657 -0.48 9.25 -17.78
C GLU A 657 0.74 9.61 -18.62
N PHE A 658 1.63 8.64 -18.84
CA PHE A 658 2.59 8.65 -19.95
C PHE A 658 2.64 7.31 -20.67
N ARG A 659 3.27 7.28 -21.84
CA ARG A 659 3.47 6.07 -22.64
C ARG A 659 4.95 5.79 -22.86
N ALA A 660 5.31 4.52 -22.82
CA ALA A 660 6.65 4.03 -23.09
C ALA A 660 6.59 2.93 -24.16
N THR A 661 7.19 3.17 -25.33
CA THR A 661 7.42 2.11 -26.31
C THR A 661 8.80 1.50 -26.09
N VAL A 662 8.86 0.21 -25.80
CA VAL A 662 10.11 -0.53 -25.60
C VAL A 662 10.38 -1.41 -26.82
N LEU A 663 11.54 -1.19 -27.43
CA LEU A 663 12.00 -1.88 -28.63
C LEU A 663 13.15 -2.83 -28.30
N PRO A 664 13.30 -3.92 -29.06
CA PRO A 664 14.50 -4.74 -29.00
C PRO A 664 15.68 -4.01 -29.63
N GLY A 665 16.88 -4.25 -29.10
CA GLY A 665 18.14 -3.79 -29.67
C GLY A 665 18.87 -2.74 -28.83
N ALA A 666 19.87 -2.09 -29.42
CA ALA A 666 20.65 -1.06 -28.75
C ALA A 666 21.24 -0.08 -29.77
N SER A 667 21.57 1.14 -29.34
CA SER A 667 22.35 2.05 -30.16
C SER A 667 23.84 1.71 -30.08
N PRO A 668 24.56 1.56 -31.21
CA PRO A 668 25.98 1.31 -31.20
C PRO A 668 26.76 2.53 -30.68
N SER A 669 27.89 2.28 -30.02
CA SER A 669 28.77 3.36 -29.54
C SER A 669 29.37 4.16 -30.70
N CYS A 670 29.27 5.49 -30.61
CA CYS A 670 29.74 6.39 -31.65
C CYS A 670 31.27 6.40 -31.75
N THR A 671 31.83 6.11 -32.93
CA THR A 671 33.26 6.36 -33.22
C THR A 671 33.51 7.79 -33.70
N ARG A 672 32.48 8.44 -34.23
CA ARG A 672 32.49 9.84 -34.67
C ARG A 672 31.13 10.46 -34.37
N THR A 673 31.12 11.63 -33.77
CA THR A 673 29.89 12.40 -33.51
C THR A 673 29.94 13.72 -34.27
N LEU A 674 28.86 14.07 -34.95
CA LEU A 674 28.64 15.36 -35.60
C LEU A 674 27.40 16.01 -35.01
N SER A 675 27.50 17.31 -34.72
CA SER A 675 26.40 18.16 -34.25
C SER A 675 26.44 19.50 -34.99
N GLY A 676 25.30 20.21 -35.03
CA GLY A 676 25.20 21.49 -35.72
C GLY A 676 25.23 21.38 -37.26
N PRO A 677 25.47 22.48 -37.99
CA PRO A 677 25.41 22.51 -39.44
C PRO A 677 26.58 21.78 -40.12
N TYR A 678 26.28 21.00 -41.15
CA TYR A 678 27.24 20.35 -42.03
C TYR A 678 26.85 20.61 -43.49
N ALA A 679 27.71 21.31 -44.24
CA ALA A 679 27.46 21.62 -45.65
C ALA A 679 28.04 20.54 -46.57
N GLY A 680 27.23 20.05 -47.51
CA GLY A 680 27.65 19.08 -48.52
C GLY A 680 27.39 17.62 -48.15
N ASN A 681 27.87 16.72 -49.01
CA ASN A 681 27.65 15.29 -48.85
C ASN A 681 28.49 14.73 -47.70
N LEU A 682 27.90 13.82 -46.92
CA LEU A 682 28.55 13.10 -45.84
C LEU A 682 28.74 11.64 -46.24
N VAL A 683 29.98 11.13 -46.16
CA VAL A 683 30.28 9.71 -46.39
C VAL A 683 30.71 9.07 -45.07
N VAL A 684 29.93 8.11 -44.60
CA VAL A 684 30.23 7.27 -43.45
C VAL A 684 30.98 6.04 -43.97
N ALA A 685 32.31 6.13 -43.96
CA ALA A 685 33.18 5.18 -44.63
C ALA A 685 33.46 3.89 -43.82
N ALA A 686 33.53 4.01 -42.50
CA ALA A 686 33.76 2.93 -41.55
C ALA A 686 33.32 3.38 -40.14
N GLY A 687 33.24 2.44 -39.20
CA GLY A 687 32.84 2.72 -37.82
C GLY A 687 31.39 3.19 -37.70
N VAL A 688 31.08 3.84 -36.59
CA VAL A 688 29.75 4.38 -36.26
C VAL A 688 29.82 5.91 -36.31
N THR A 689 29.09 6.52 -37.24
CA THR A 689 28.89 7.98 -37.26
C THR A 689 27.54 8.32 -36.65
N CYS A 690 27.56 9.10 -35.58
CA CYS A 690 26.38 9.61 -34.90
C CYS A 690 26.13 11.07 -35.29
N LEU A 691 24.94 11.36 -35.81
CA LEU A 691 24.46 12.71 -36.04
C LEU A 691 23.54 13.08 -34.87
N ARG A 692 23.98 14.00 -34.01
CA ARG A 692 23.20 14.46 -32.84
C ARG A 692 22.75 15.89 -33.07
N ASP A 693 21.46 16.08 -33.33
CA ASP A 693 20.86 17.36 -33.70
C ASP A 693 21.61 18.09 -34.85
N ALA A 694 22.20 17.29 -35.75
CA ALA A 694 22.97 17.81 -36.87
C ALA A 694 22.05 18.28 -38.01
N ARG A 695 22.49 19.29 -38.76
CA ARG A 695 21.82 19.79 -39.96
C ARG A 695 22.69 19.55 -41.18
N VAL A 696 22.50 18.43 -41.86
CA VAL A 696 23.28 18.03 -43.03
C VAL A 696 22.62 18.54 -44.30
N ALA A 697 23.25 19.47 -45.00
CA ALA A 697 22.80 19.98 -46.30
C ALA A 697 23.46 19.20 -47.45
N GLY A 698 23.08 17.93 -47.61
CA GLY A 698 23.60 17.04 -48.64
C GLY A 698 23.22 15.58 -48.44
N LEU A 699 23.65 14.72 -49.36
CA LEU A 699 23.42 13.27 -49.31
C LEU A 699 24.29 12.63 -48.23
N VAL A 700 23.69 11.81 -47.36
CA VAL A 700 24.41 10.92 -46.43
C VAL A 700 24.57 9.54 -47.06
N THR A 701 25.80 9.11 -47.31
CA THR A 701 26.13 7.78 -47.86
C THR A 701 26.80 6.92 -46.79
N VAL A 702 26.23 5.76 -46.48
CA VAL A 702 26.80 4.76 -45.55
C VAL A 702 27.41 3.62 -46.36
N ARG A 703 28.71 3.41 -46.19
CA ARG A 703 29.45 2.34 -46.88
C ARG A 703 29.25 0.98 -46.20
N PRO A 704 29.55 -0.13 -46.92
CA PRO A 704 29.46 -1.47 -46.35
C PRO A 704 30.21 -1.63 -45.03
N GLY A 705 29.57 -2.25 -44.04
CA GLY A 705 30.10 -2.46 -42.69
C GLY A 705 30.14 -1.21 -41.79
N ALA A 706 29.86 -0.02 -42.30
CA ALA A 706 29.75 1.19 -41.50
C ALA A 706 28.34 1.35 -40.90
N SER A 707 28.21 2.17 -39.86
CA SER A 707 26.93 2.41 -39.17
C SER A 707 26.59 3.89 -39.08
N LEU A 708 25.30 4.20 -39.20
CA LEU A 708 24.75 5.55 -39.04
C LEU A 708 23.71 5.54 -37.92
N VAL A 709 23.87 6.43 -36.95
CA VAL A 709 22.86 6.72 -35.93
C VAL A 709 22.51 8.20 -36.05
N VAL A 710 21.25 8.52 -36.25
CA VAL A 710 20.74 9.90 -36.26
C VAL A 710 19.82 10.06 -35.07
N SER A 711 20.09 11.05 -34.22
CA SER A 711 19.29 11.41 -33.06
C SER A 711 18.92 12.89 -33.20
N GLY A 712 17.66 13.16 -33.53
CA GLY A 712 17.18 14.49 -33.87
C GLY A 712 17.79 15.04 -35.16
N GLY A 713 17.64 16.34 -35.37
CA GLY A 713 18.25 17.06 -36.50
C GLY A 713 17.58 16.85 -37.87
N ALA A 714 18.22 17.37 -38.90
CA ALA A 714 17.69 17.41 -40.27
C ALA A 714 18.74 17.04 -41.31
N ILE A 715 18.36 16.19 -42.27
CA ILE A 715 19.13 15.88 -43.47
C ILE A 715 18.36 16.49 -44.65
N ALA A 716 18.82 17.65 -45.09
CA ALA A 716 18.33 18.35 -46.28
C ALA A 716 18.93 17.71 -47.55
N GLY A 717 18.66 16.42 -47.71
CA GLY A 717 19.22 15.51 -48.70
C GLY A 717 18.69 14.09 -48.48
N GLY A 718 19.24 13.10 -49.18
CA GLY A 718 18.86 11.70 -49.01
C GLY A 718 19.73 10.95 -48.01
N VAL A 719 19.34 9.71 -47.70
CA VAL A 719 20.18 8.72 -47.01
C VAL A 719 20.32 7.50 -47.90
N ARG A 720 21.55 7.11 -48.22
CA ARG A 720 21.86 5.91 -49.00
C ARG A 720 22.77 4.99 -48.21
N ALA A 721 22.31 3.81 -47.85
CA ALA A 721 23.08 2.78 -47.18
C ALA A 721 23.07 1.50 -48.00
N ASP A 722 24.26 0.95 -48.29
CA ASP A 722 24.43 -0.37 -48.91
C ASP A 722 25.28 -1.25 -48.00
N ARG A 723 24.71 -2.37 -47.55
CA ARG A 723 25.35 -3.34 -46.66
C ARG A 723 25.96 -2.71 -45.41
N ALA A 724 25.28 -1.69 -44.87
CA ALA A 724 25.65 -1.09 -43.60
C ALA A 724 25.57 -2.11 -42.47
N ALA A 725 26.31 -1.88 -41.38
CA ALA A 725 26.17 -2.71 -40.19
C ALA A 725 24.90 -2.35 -39.42
N VAL A 726 24.66 -1.05 -39.15
CA VAL A 726 23.45 -0.55 -38.46
C VAL A 726 23.01 0.77 -39.08
N VAL A 727 21.69 0.97 -39.21
CA VAL A 727 21.11 2.27 -39.57
C VAL A 727 19.96 2.59 -38.60
N GLN A 728 20.14 3.63 -37.78
CA GLN A 728 19.13 4.13 -36.84
C GLN A 728 18.77 5.58 -37.16
N LEU A 729 17.49 5.86 -37.37
CA LEU A 729 16.94 7.20 -37.61
C LEU A 729 15.92 7.52 -36.50
N LEU A 730 16.34 8.31 -35.51
CA LEU A 730 15.60 8.56 -34.26
C LEU A 730 15.23 10.04 -34.20
N GLY A 731 13.95 10.38 -34.36
CA GLY A 731 13.48 11.77 -34.39
C GLY A 731 14.06 12.62 -35.53
N ALA A 732 14.53 11.99 -36.61
CA ALA A 732 15.22 12.67 -37.70
C ALA A 732 14.24 13.26 -38.73
N THR A 733 14.58 14.40 -39.34
CA THR A 733 13.86 14.89 -40.53
C THR A 733 14.71 14.67 -41.78
N VAL A 734 14.20 13.92 -42.77
CA VAL A 734 14.89 13.66 -44.04
C VAL A 734 14.04 14.13 -45.21
N SER A 735 14.54 15.13 -45.95
CA SER A 735 13.78 15.73 -47.05
C SER A 735 13.95 14.98 -48.39
N GLY A 736 15.08 14.31 -48.59
CA GLY A 736 15.37 13.53 -49.79
C GLY A 736 14.95 12.06 -49.68
N SER A 737 15.30 11.27 -50.69
CA SER A 737 15.00 9.83 -50.70
C SER A 737 15.90 9.05 -49.74
N VAL A 738 15.31 8.04 -49.09
CA VAL A 738 16.00 7.09 -48.22
C VAL A 738 16.04 5.73 -48.91
N GLN A 739 17.24 5.19 -49.10
CA GLN A 739 17.49 3.87 -49.68
C GLN A 739 18.43 3.12 -48.76
N ILE A 740 17.92 2.08 -48.08
CA ILE A 740 18.70 1.24 -47.17
C ILE A 740 18.58 -0.20 -47.65
N SER A 741 19.69 -0.76 -48.13
CA SER A 741 19.72 -2.11 -48.70
C SER A 741 20.80 -2.98 -48.08
N GLY A 742 20.47 -4.24 -47.82
CA GLY A 742 21.44 -5.26 -47.42
C GLY A 742 22.05 -5.06 -46.03
N THR A 743 21.47 -4.21 -45.17
CA THR A 743 22.01 -3.93 -43.83
C THR A 743 22.09 -5.24 -43.04
N THR A 744 23.25 -5.55 -42.46
CA THR A 744 23.52 -6.85 -41.84
C THR A 744 23.09 -6.92 -40.37
N GLY A 745 22.95 -5.77 -39.71
CA GLY A 745 22.36 -5.63 -38.38
C GLY A 745 21.03 -4.89 -38.44
N THR A 746 20.71 -4.09 -37.42
CA THR A 746 19.39 -3.48 -37.26
C THR A 746 19.16 -2.26 -38.15
N VAL A 747 17.97 -2.18 -38.75
CA VAL A 747 17.40 -0.93 -39.29
C VAL A 747 16.25 -0.50 -38.41
N THR A 748 16.36 0.69 -37.83
CA THR A 748 15.35 1.25 -36.91
C THR A 748 15.03 2.69 -37.30
N SER A 749 13.74 3.00 -37.47
CA SER A 749 13.25 4.37 -37.64
C SER A 749 12.16 4.64 -36.64
N VAL A 750 12.38 5.64 -35.79
CA VAL A 750 11.44 6.02 -34.72
C VAL A 750 11.16 7.52 -34.81
N GLY A 751 9.89 7.92 -34.80
CA GLY A 751 9.49 9.32 -34.69
C GLY A 751 10.03 10.22 -35.80
N SER A 752 10.49 9.66 -36.91
CA SER A 752 11.19 10.40 -37.96
C SER A 752 10.22 10.89 -39.03
N THR A 753 10.55 12.01 -39.67
CA THR A 753 9.76 12.61 -40.74
C THR A 753 10.48 12.48 -42.08
N PHE A 754 9.79 11.90 -43.06
CA PHE A 754 10.31 11.65 -44.40
C PHE A 754 9.45 12.33 -45.46
N SER A 755 10.03 13.28 -46.18
CA SER A 755 9.36 13.94 -47.31
C SER A 755 9.56 13.19 -48.63
N GLY A 756 10.71 12.51 -48.79
CA GLY A 756 11.02 11.69 -49.95
C GLY A 756 10.56 10.23 -49.83
N ALA A 757 10.82 9.44 -50.88
CA ALA A 757 10.55 8.00 -50.87
C ALA A 757 11.49 7.25 -49.92
N VAL A 758 10.96 6.29 -49.16
CA VAL A 758 11.69 5.39 -48.26
C VAL A 758 11.65 3.98 -48.84
N ARG A 759 12.82 3.42 -49.14
CA ARG A 759 12.99 2.08 -49.70
C ARG A 759 13.93 1.25 -48.82
N LEU A 760 13.40 0.17 -48.27
CA LEU A 760 14.13 -0.81 -47.45
C LEU A 760 14.16 -2.14 -48.21
N ALA A 761 15.34 -2.68 -48.51
CA ALA A 761 15.44 -3.90 -49.32
C ALA A 761 16.49 -4.89 -48.80
N GLY A 762 16.08 -6.12 -48.50
CA GLY A 762 16.96 -7.22 -48.08
C GLY A 762 17.78 -6.89 -46.83
N ASN A 763 17.21 -6.13 -45.89
CA ASN A 763 17.86 -5.82 -44.63
C ASN A 763 17.61 -6.96 -43.63
N ALA A 764 18.60 -7.27 -42.81
CA ALA A 764 18.44 -8.23 -41.73
C ALA A 764 17.36 -7.74 -40.75
N SER A 765 16.36 -8.58 -40.54
CA SER A 765 15.33 -8.40 -39.54
C SER A 765 15.44 -9.56 -38.56
N GLY A 766 15.63 -9.24 -37.27
CA GLY A 766 15.51 -10.25 -36.21
C GLY A 766 14.08 -10.77 -36.09
N GLU A 767 13.82 -11.52 -35.03
CA GLU A 767 12.49 -12.09 -34.73
C GLU A 767 11.36 -11.04 -34.74
N HIS A 768 11.65 -9.80 -34.32
CA HIS A 768 10.66 -8.73 -34.23
C HIS A 768 10.56 -7.82 -35.47
N GLY A 769 11.20 -8.17 -36.58
CA GLY A 769 11.12 -7.38 -37.82
C GLY A 769 11.96 -6.11 -37.80
N LEU A 770 11.88 -5.34 -38.91
CA LEU A 770 12.42 -3.97 -38.97
C LEU A 770 11.52 -3.04 -38.16
N ALA A 771 12.09 -2.21 -37.29
CA ALA A 771 11.32 -1.29 -36.46
C ALA A 771 11.04 0.02 -37.22
N LEU A 772 9.78 0.24 -37.62
CA LEU A 772 9.28 1.51 -38.15
C LEU A 772 8.17 2.02 -37.23
N VAL A 773 8.51 2.87 -36.28
CA VAL A 773 7.66 3.23 -35.13
C VAL A 773 7.32 4.73 -35.17
N GLY A 774 6.03 5.08 -35.27
CA GLY A 774 5.57 6.46 -35.16
C GLY A 774 6.16 7.46 -36.16
N ASN A 775 6.55 7.03 -37.36
CA ASN A 775 7.14 7.90 -38.38
C ASN A 775 6.08 8.65 -39.20
N ARG A 776 6.41 9.83 -39.72
CA ARG A 776 5.59 10.56 -40.70
C ARG A 776 6.21 10.45 -42.09
N ILE A 777 5.58 9.70 -43.01
CA ILE A 777 6.13 9.43 -44.35
C ILE A 777 5.18 9.97 -45.42
N SER A 778 5.65 10.99 -46.16
CA SER A 778 4.88 11.62 -47.24
C SER A 778 5.14 10.99 -48.61
N GLY A 779 6.33 10.42 -48.82
CA GLY A 779 6.69 9.72 -50.06
C GLY A 779 6.25 8.26 -50.10
N LEU A 780 6.60 7.56 -51.18
CA LEU A 780 6.44 6.09 -51.29
C LEU A 780 7.18 5.38 -50.14
N LEU A 781 6.52 4.43 -49.47
CA LEU A 781 7.14 3.48 -48.56
C LEU A 781 7.16 2.08 -49.19
N SER A 782 8.35 1.52 -49.38
CA SER A 782 8.54 0.19 -49.96
C SER A 782 9.52 -0.62 -49.13
N CYS A 783 9.11 -1.82 -48.74
CA CYS A 783 9.93 -2.73 -47.95
C CYS A 783 9.92 -4.09 -48.62
N THR A 784 11.09 -4.71 -48.80
CA THR A 784 11.25 -6.07 -49.32
C THR A 784 12.28 -6.85 -48.53
N GLY A 785 12.05 -8.14 -48.33
CA GLY A 785 13.04 -9.07 -47.78
C GLY A 785 13.01 -9.22 -46.25
N GLY A 786 11.86 -8.99 -45.61
CA GLY A 786 11.69 -9.25 -44.16
C GLY A 786 10.47 -8.57 -43.54
N PRO A 787 9.94 -9.08 -42.40
CA PRO A 787 8.83 -8.46 -41.69
C PRO A 787 9.17 -7.08 -41.13
N VAL A 788 8.14 -6.26 -40.93
CA VAL A 788 8.24 -4.89 -40.39
C VAL A 788 7.22 -4.73 -39.27
N SER A 789 7.60 -4.04 -38.20
CA SER A 789 6.77 -3.84 -37.00
C SER A 789 6.75 -2.37 -36.59
N ASP A 790 5.58 -1.92 -36.11
CA ASP A 790 5.36 -0.59 -35.57
C ASP A 790 5.32 -0.53 -34.03
N PHE A 791 5.43 -1.70 -33.37
CA PHE A 791 5.43 -1.85 -31.91
C PHE A 791 4.27 -1.12 -31.21
N GLY A 792 3.10 -1.09 -31.86
CA GLY A 792 1.89 -0.47 -31.34
C GLY A 792 1.80 1.04 -31.59
N VAL A 793 2.78 1.64 -32.29
CA VAL A 793 2.78 3.06 -32.67
C VAL A 793 2.73 3.22 -34.18
N ARG A 794 1.51 3.48 -34.68
CA ARG A 794 1.26 3.63 -36.11
C ARG A 794 2.12 4.71 -36.76
N ASN A 795 2.55 4.44 -37.98
CA ASN A 795 3.18 5.44 -38.84
C ASN A 795 2.10 6.28 -39.54
N GLU A 796 2.32 7.59 -39.64
CA GLU A 796 1.49 8.49 -40.44
C GLU A 796 1.94 8.46 -41.91
N LEU A 797 1.23 7.71 -42.74
CA LEU A 797 1.58 7.48 -44.15
C LEU A 797 0.65 8.26 -45.09
N ARG A 798 1.19 9.14 -45.92
CA ARG A 798 0.44 9.86 -46.98
C ARG A 798 0.75 9.36 -48.40
N GLY A 799 1.86 8.65 -48.59
CA GLY A 799 2.27 8.08 -49.88
C GLY A 799 1.78 6.64 -50.10
N GLN A 800 2.09 6.09 -51.29
CA GLN A 800 1.81 4.69 -51.60
C GLN A 800 2.66 3.74 -50.74
N ARG A 801 2.12 2.55 -50.47
CA ARG A 801 2.78 1.46 -49.73
C ARG A 801 2.94 0.25 -50.64
N SER A 802 4.02 -0.50 -50.48
CA SER A 802 4.27 -1.73 -51.27
C SER A 802 5.14 -2.73 -50.50
N GLY A 803 5.03 -4.00 -50.86
CA GLY A 803 5.75 -5.10 -50.21
C GLY A 803 5.29 -5.31 -48.77
N GLU A 804 6.20 -5.70 -47.89
CA GLU A 804 5.93 -6.02 -46.48
C GLU A 804 5.43 -4.79 -45.69
N CYS A 805 5.79 -3.58 -46.12
CA CYS A 805 5.28 -2.33 -45.52
C CYS A 805 3.83 -2.00 -45.90
N ALA A 806 3.15 -2.81 -46.73
CA ALA A 806 1.72 -2.66 -46.97
C ALA A 806 0.87 -3.00 -45.74
N ALA A 807 1.43 -3.73 -44.76
CA ALA A 807 0.75 -4.12 -43.52
C ALA A 807 0.80 -3.05 -42.41
N LEU A 808 1.57 -1.96 -42.59
CA LEU A 808 1.75 -0.86 -41.64
C LEU A 808 0.69 0.23 -41.74
#